data_AF-A0A0F6SG67-F1
#
_entry.id   AF-A0A0F6SG67-F1
#
_cell.length_a   1.000
_cell.length_b   1.000
_cell.length_c   1.000
_cell.angle_alpha   90.00
_cell.angle_beta   90.00
_cell.angle_gamma   90.00
#
_symmetry.space_group_name_H-M   'P 1'
#
loop_
_entity.id
_entity.type
_entity.pdbx_description
1 polymer ?
#
loop_
_entity_poly.entity_id
_entity_poly.type
_entity_poly.pdbx_seq_one_letter_code
_entity_poly.pdbx_strand_id
1 'polypeptide(L)'
;MLQDILKKLFGTNHERQIRKIQPRVAAINALEPEIKKLSDAQLKARTAELKQKLDNGATLDDVLFEAFATAREAGRRVLGMRHYDVQLIGGMVLHDGKIAEMKTGEGKTLVATLPCYLNALSGKGVHVVTVNDYLAKRDAEWMGRLYNWLGLSYGVVIPSQSDQAKKNAYRADITYGQNNEFGFDYLRDNMKFSIYDYAQRELNFAIVDEVDSILVDEARTPLIISGQGEVASDKYLRIARIMPRLRKDEHYVVDEKFHNATFTEEGIERAQQLLVEAGIMKSENLFDPVNLETLHILNKSLIAHTLYKRDQHYMVTADQKVVIVDEFTGRVLAGRRWSDGLHQAVEAKEGVPIQAENRTLATISFQNYFRLYKKIAGMTGTADTEAEEFHKIYKLDVTVIPTNKPIQRSDQDDLVFKTEREKFKAVYEDIVECHKAGQPVLVGTTSVEKSEALHRMLAKAEIPHNVLNAKQHEREAYVVAQAGRKGAITIATNMAGRGTDILLGGNPEMLAKYRVMDRANAEGNVELLQSRELFEAAVKEEQTRLEAECAQERKEVLAAGGLQIVGTERHESRRIDNQLRGRAGRQGDPGASRFYLSLEDDLMRIFAGERIQAMMTTLGMEEGVPIEHKWVTNAVANAQKKVEERNFDIRKNLLEYDDVMNQQRKSIYALRRQVLEGQYRTVPTEDEIKKGVKPEPIVKEIDEELRKRAKPTLERMVKVHGAKAIPPQPPARPQPPPRNATPEQLSAFNDVVRAYDVAAREWQESMRAWQETALAANVADLDEVRWQALERNIYDVFGCRVHIEKIAKKPKLVLETIEKEVGMSLSEQRERMLDLVDDIVGKLVERTCPPNKHAEDWDFDGLRKSYEETFGLKAGAVEKFHDVEDLAERLYKDGEAVLLKKEKEIGPENLLAAFRNFYLREIDRQWLDHLTNMDQLRDGIGLRGYGQRDPKKEYKKEGYDLFVGMTESIKAQVAFSMFRIQVMREEDVRRLEEQRRREVEAQQQRIMQQHIAAATTNAGPGTQPVASSSGIGAARGGARAAAAGVPAAAARGGRTIVPAQQAAAAAAPKVETVRRDKPKVGRNDPCYCGSGKKYKNCHMRTDQQSEPALDSVAPEAKSVDEAQG
;
A
#
# COMPACT_ATOMS: atom_id res chain seq x y z
N MET A 1 -46.16 -2.79 -7.52
CA MET A 1 -47.19 -3.26 -8.49
C MET A 1 -46.75 -3.15 -9.95
N LEU A 2 -46.64 -1.95 -10.56
CA LEU A 2 -46.24 -1.83 -11.99
C LEU A 2 -44.84 -2.41 -12.27
N GLN A 3 -43.88 -2.16 -11.38
CA GLN A 3 -42.53 -2.74 -11.44
C GLN A 3 -42.51 -4.27 -11.28
N ASP A 4 -43.40 -4.84 -10.47
CA ASP A 4 -43.48 -6.29 -10.23
C ASP A 4 -44.10 -7.02 -11.44
N ILE A 5 -45.08 -6.39 -12.08
CA ILE A 5 -45.70 -6.88 -13.32
C ILE A 5 -44.68 -6.82 -14.47
N LEU A 6 -43.93 -5.71 -14.60
CA LEU A 6 -42.86 -5.56 -15.59
C LEU A 6 -41.71 -6.56 -15.35
N LYS A 7 -41.34 -6.83 -14.08
CA LYS A 7 -40.36 -7.89 -13.73
C LYS A 7 -40.86 -9.28 -14.15
N LYS A 8 -42.14 -9.61 -13.90
CA LYS A 8 -42.72 -10.91 -14.30
C LYS A 8 -42.83 -11.10 -15.81
N LEU A 9 -43.11 -10.03 -16.57
CA LEU A 9 -43.26 -10.09 -18.04
C LEU A 9 -41.94 -10.07 -18.81
N PHE A 10 -40.98 -9.22 -18.40
CA PHE A 10 -39.73 -9.00 -19.15
C PHE A 10 -38.48 -9.57 -18.46
N GLY A 11 -38.63 -10.14 -17.27
CA GLY A 11 -37.51 -10.53 -16.41
C GLY A 11 -36.79 -9.34 -15.78
N THR A 12 -35.93 -9.63 -14.81
CA THR A 12 -35.01 -8.63 -14.22
C THR A 12 -34.01 -8.10 -15.25
N ASN A 13 -33.36 -6.96 -14.97
CA ASN A 13 -32.28 -6.44 -15.83
C ASN A 13 -31.17 -7.50 -15.99
N HIS A 14 -30.80 -8.15 -14.89
CA HIS A 14 -29.83 -9.25 -14.84
C HIS A 14 -30.22 -10.42 -15.74
N GLU A 15 -31.48 -10.90 -15.68
CA GLU A 15 -31.94 -11.98 -16.56
C GLU A 15 -31.84 -11.64 -18.05
N ARG A 16 -32.14 -10.38 -18.42
CA ARG A 16 -32.00 -9.93 -19.81
C ARG A 16 -30.55 -9.88 -20.26
N GLN A 17 -29.63 -9.45 -19.39
CA GLN A 17 -28.20 -9.47 -19.68
C GLN A 17 -27.69 -10.91 -19.86
N ILE A 18 -28.08 -11.84 -18.98
CA ILE A 18 -27.72 -13.27 -19.08
C ILE A 18 -28.24 -13.86 -20.39
N ARG A 19 -29.51 -13.58 -20.76
CA ARG A 19 -30.10 -14.07 -22.03
C ARG A 19 -29.30 -13.61 -23.26
N LYS A 20 -28.67 -12.44 -23.22
CA LYS A 20 -27.79 -11.96 -24.32
C LYS A 20 -26.45 -12.70 -24.37
N ILE A 21 -25.93 -13.14 -23.23
CA ILE A 21 -24.65 -13.86 -23.13
C ILE A 21 -24.80 -15.35 -23.44
N GLN A 22 -25.99 -15.93 -23.19
CA GLN A 22 -26.22 -17.37 -23.33
C GLN A 22 -25.84 -17.96 -24.72
N PRO A 23 -26.12 -17.31 -25.86
CA PRO A 23 -25.67 -17.79 -27.16
C PRO A 23 -24.13 -17.86 -27.29
N ARG A 24 -23.40 -16.94 -26.64
CA ARG A 24 -21.92 -16.96 -26.61
C ARG A 24 -21.39 -18.16 -25.83
N VAL A 25 -22.07 -18.56 -24.74
CA VAL A 25 -21.75 -19.80 -24.00
C VAL A 25 -21.92 -21.03 -24.90
N ALA A 26 -23.00 -21.08 -25.67
CA ALA A 26 -23.24 -22.18 -26.61
C ALA A 26 -22.14 -22.26 -27.69
N ALA A 27 -21.66 -21.11 -28.19
CA ALA A 27 -20.54 -21.06 -29.14
C ALA A 27 -19.23 -21.61 -28.53
N ILE A 28 -18.91 -21.27 -27.29
CA ILE A 28 -17.75 -21.83 -26.57
C ILE A 28 -17.91 -23.34 -26.38
N ASN A 29 -19.10 -23.80 -25.98
CA ASN A 29 -19.40 -25.22 -25.78
C ASN A 29 -19.28 -26.01 -27.10
N ALA A 30 -19.63 -25.41 -28.24
CA ALA A 30 -19.53 -26.05 -29.55
C ALA A 30 -18.08 -26.37 -29.96
N LEU A 31 -17.09 -25.63 -29.45
CA LEU A 31 -15.66 -25.87 -29.71
C LEU A 31 -15.07 -26.99 -28.84
N GLU A 32 -15.75 -27.39 -27.76
CA GLU A 32 -15.22 -28.36 -26.79
C GLU A 32 -14.86 -29.73 -27.41
N PRO A 33 -15.68 -30.34 -28.31
CA PRO A 33 -15.34 -31.63 -28.91
C PRO A 33 -14.08 -31.60 -29.78
N GLU A 34 -13.79 -30.47 -30.43
CA GLU A 34 -12.60 -30.29 -31.26
C GLU A 34 -11.36 -30.06 -30.39
N ILE A 35 -11.47 -29.17 -29.41
CA ILE A 35 -10.37 -28.83 -28.49
C ILE A 35 -9.96 -30.03 -27.64
N LYS A 36 -10.93 -30.84 -27.20
CA LYS A 36 -10.66 -32.06 -26.42
C LYS A 36 -9.79 -33.07 -27.17
N LYS A 37 -9.84 -33.09 -28.52
CA LYS A 37 -9.03 -34.00 -29.36
C LYS A 37 -7.58 -33.54 -29.51
N LEU A 38 -7.28 -32.27 -29.21
CA LEU A 38 -5.93 -31.73 -29.33
C LEU A 38 -4.99 -32.41 -28.33
N SER A 39 -3.76 -32.70 -28.77
CA SER A 39 -2.69 -33.09 -27.85
C SER A 39 -2.28 -31.92 -26.96
N ASP A 40 -1.57 -32.20 -25.87
CA ASP A 40 -1.05 -31.15 -24.98
C ASP A 40 -0.16 -30.15 -25.74
N ALA A 41 0.69 -30.63 -26.66
CA ALA A 41 1.53 -29.78 -27.49
C ALA A 41 0.70 -28.86 -28.40
N GLN A 42 -0.36 -29.40 -29.02
CA GLN A 42 -1.26 -28.63 -29.87
C GLN A 42 -2.04 -27.59 -29.06
N LEU A 43 -2.55 -27.94 -27.88
CA LEU A 43 -3.31 -27.01 -27.04
C LEU A 43 -2.44 -25.85 -26.53
N LYS A 44 -1.16 -26.11 -26.22
CA LYS A 44 -0.19 -25.07 -25.86
C LYS A 44 0.16 -24.15 -27.04
N ALA A 45 0.29 -24.72 -28.25
CA ALA A 45 0.58 -23.96 -29.46
C ALA A 45 -0.50 -22.92 -29.80
N ARG A 46 -1.76 -23.16 -29.38
CA ARG A 46 -2.88 -22.22 -29.54
C ARG A 46 -2.58 -20.83 -29.00
N THR A 47 -1.82 -20.70 -27.91
CA THR A 47 -1.46 -19.37 -27.37
C THR A 47 -0.68 -18.54 -28.40
N ALA A 48 0.26 -19.15 -29.12
CA ALA A 48 1.01 -18.47 -30.16
C ALA A 48 0.14 -18.14 -31.38
N GLU A 49 -0.75 -19.06 -31.79
CA GLU A 49 -1.72 -18.83 -32.88
C GLU A 49 -2.65 -17.64 -32.58
N LEU A 50 -3.17 -17.56 -31.36
CA LEU A 50 -4.07 -16.48 -30.94
C LEU A 50 -3.32 -15.14 -30.85
N LYS A 51 -2.09 -15.13 -30.31
CA LYS A 51 -1.22 -13.93 -30.35
C LYS A 51 -0.96 -13.45 -31.78
N GLN A 52 -0.67 -14.37 -32.70
CA GLN A 52 -0.47 -14.05 -34.11
C GLN A 52 -1.74 -13.46 -34.77
N LYS A 53 -2.94 -13.97 -34.42
CA LYS A 53 -4.20 -13.36 -34.89
C LYS A 53 -4.33 -11.91 -34.43
N LEU A 54 -3.98 -11.62 -33.17
CA LEU A 54 -4.00 -10.25 -32.63
C LEU A 54 -2.97 -9.35 -33.32
N ASP A 55 -1.75 -9.87 -33.55
CA ASP A 55 -0.70 -9.15 -34.29
C ASP A 55 -1.13 -8.83 -35.73
N ASN A 56 -1.98 -9.67 -36.32
CA ASN A 56 -2.58 -9.47 -37.64
C ASN A 56 -3.83 -8.56 -37.64
N GLY A 57 -4.16 -7.94 -36.51
CA GLY A 57 -5.24 -6.95 -36.40
C GLY A 57 -6.57 -7.44 -35.84
N ALA A 58 -6.68 -8.72 -35.42
CA ALA A 58 -7.86 -9.19 -34.71
C ALA A 58 -8.00 -8.51 -33.32
N THR A 59 -9.23 -8.33 -32.86
CA THR A 59 -9.51 -7.84 -31.51
C THR A 59 -9.54 -8.98 -30.49
N LEU A 60 -9.51 -8.65 -29.19
CA LEU A 60 -9.69 -9.65 -28.13
C LEU A 60 -11.07 -10.32 -28.20
N ASP A 61 -12.11 -9.59 -28.63
CA ASP A 61 -13.46 -10.15 -28.79
C ASP A 61 -13.51 -11.19 -29.92
N ASP A 62 -12.77 -10.98 -31.01
CA ASP A 62 -12.72 -11.91 -32.15
C ASP A 62 -12.14 -13.27 -31.78
N VAL A 63 -11.19 -13.30 -30.84
CA VAL A 63 -10.53 -14.52 -30.36
C VAL A 63 -11.13 -15.07 -29.05
N LEU A 64 -12.18 -14.44 -28.52
CA LEU A 64 -12.74 -14.74 -27.20
C LEU A 64 -13.18 -16.20 -27.07
N PHE A 65 -13.95 -16.71 -28.04
CA PHE A 65 -14.50 -18.07 -27.96
C PHE A 65 -13.41 -19.14 -27.99
N GLU A 66 -12.44 -18.97 -28.89
CA GLU A 66 -11.28 -19.84 -29.00
C GLU A 66 -10.43 -19.82 -27.74
N ALA A 67 -10.15 -18.62 -27.19
CA ALA A 67 -9.35 -18.46 -25.99
C ALA A 67 -10.03 -19.08 -24.76
N PHE A 68 -11.34 -18.85 -24.58
CA PHE A 68 -12.10 -19.40 -23.45
C PHE A 68 -12.20 -20.92 -23.52
N ALA A 69 -12.44 -21.47 -24.71
CA ALA A 69 -12.50 -22.91 -24.90
C ALA A 69 -11.13 -23.57 -24.67
N THR A 70 -10.03 -22.95 -25.10
CA THR A 70 -8.66 -23.37 -24.80
C THR A 70 -8.35 -23.33 -23.29
N ALA A 71 -8.65 -22.21 -22.62
CA ALA A 71 -8.43 -22.06 -21.19
C ALA A 71 -9.27 -23.05 -20.36
N ARG A 72 -10.51 -23.33 -20.78
CA ARG A 72 -11.38 -24.33 -20.14
C ARG A 72 -10.79 -25.73 -20.20
N GLU A 73 -10.33 -26.16 -21.37
CA GLU A 73 -9.72 -27.48 -21.52
C GLU A 73 -8.39 -27.58 -20.77
N ALA A 74 -7.60 -26.51 -20.74
CA ALA A 74 -6.40 -26.44 -19.90
C ALA A 74 -6.74 -26.56 -18.41
N GLY A 75 -7.82 -25.90 -17.95
CA GLY A 75 -8.34 -26.06 -16.59
C GLY A 75 -8.67 -27.51 -16.25
N ARG A 76 -9.33 -28.22 -17.18
CA ARG A 76 -9.63 -29.66 -17.03
C ARG A 76 -8.34 -30.49 -16.92
N ARG A 77 -7.36 -30.27 -17.79
CA ARG A 77 -6.14 -31.11 -17.86
C ARG A 77 -5.15 -30.84 -16.73
N VAL A 78 -4.96 -29.56 -16.38
CA VAL A 78 -3.91 -29.12 -15.45
C VAL A 78 -4.43 -29.07 -14.01
N LEU A 79 -5.64 -28.56 -13.82
CA LEU A 79 -6.22 -28.34 -12.50
C LEU A 79 -7.26 -29.41 -12.14
N GLY A 80 -7.65 -30.28 -13.07
CA GLY A 80 -8.75 -31.23 -12.87
C GLY A 80 -10.13 -30.57 -12.83
N MET A 81 -10.23 -29.29 -13.22
CA MET A 81 -11.43 -28.48 -13.07
C MET A 81 -11.89 -27.93 -14.41
N ARG A 82 -13.02 -28.44 -14.91
CA ARG A 82 -13.69 -27.90 -16.11
C ARG A 82 -14.57 -26.72 -15.71
N HIS A 83 -14.42 -25.57 -16.35
CA HIS A 83 -15.31 -24.44 -16.09
C HIS A 83 -16.78 -24.78 -16.38
N TYR A 84 -17.68 -24.41 -15.47
CA TYR A 84 -19.12 -24.47 -15.66
C TYR A 84 -19.62 -23.36 -16.59
N ASP A 85 -20.82 -23.52 -17.12
CA ASP A 85 -21.41 -22.55 -18.04
C ASP A 85 -21.62 -21.19 -17.36
N VAL A 86 -22.02 -21.19 -16.08
CA VAL A 86 -22.11 -19.96 -15.27
C VAL A 86 -20.75 -19.28 -15.06
N GLN A 87 -19.67 -20.06 -15.03
CA GLN A 87 -18.30 -19.52 -14.92
C GLN A 87 -17.82 -18.92 -16.26
N LEU A 88 -18.26 -19.47 -17.41
CA LEU A 88 -18.03 -18.85 -18.72
C LEU A 88 -18.75 -17.50 -18.81
N ILE A 89 -19.99 -17.39 -18.31
CA ILE A 89 -20.72 -16.11 -18.22
C ILE A 89 -19.94 -15.12 -17.35
N GLY A 90 -19.54 -15.53 -16.14
CA GLY A 90 -18.74 -14.70 -15.24
C GLY A 90 -17.45 -14.21 -15.89
N GLY A 91 -16.73 -15.09 -16.60
CA GLY A 91 -15.51 -14.74 -17.32
C GLY A 91 -15.74 -13.70 -18.44
N MET A 92 -16.84 -13.81 -19.18
CA MET A 92 -17.21 -12.82 -20.20
C MET A 92 -17.60 -11.48 -19.58
N VAL A 93 -18.37 -11.48 -18.49
CA VAL A 93 -18.70 -10.25 -17.74
C VAL A 93 -17.45 -9.55 -17.23
N LEU A 94 -16.47 -10.29 -16.72
CA LEU A 94 -15.18 -9.73 -16.33
C LEU A 94 -14.40 -9.18 -17.52
N HIS A 95 -14.42 -9.87 -18.67
CA HIS A 95 -13.77 -9.36 -19.88
C HIS A 95 -14.39 -8.06 -20.38
N ASP A 96 -15.71 -7.91 -20.27
CA ASP A 96 -16.48 -6.71 -20.65
C ASP A 96 -16.21 -5.50 -19.73
N GLY A 97 -15.41 -5.66 -18.67
CA GLY A 97 -15.10 -4.58 -17.73
C GLY A 97 -16.24 -4.30 -16.74
N LYS A 98 -16.87 -5.37 -16.24
CA LYS A 98 -18.01 -5.31 -15.31
C LYS A 98 -17.75 -6.10 -14.04
N ILE A 99 -18.68 -6.01 -13.09
CA ILE A 99 -18.66 -6.81 -11.87
C ILE A 99 -19.51 -8.07 -12.06
N ALA A 100 -18.86 -9.22 -11.93
CA ALA A 100 -19.54 -10.52 -11.87
C ALA A 100 -19.90 -10.85 -10.41
N GLU A 101 -21.17 -10.73 -10.04
CA GLU A 101 -21.62 -11.21 -8.74
C GLU A 101 -21.84 -12.72 -8.79
N MET A 102 -20.93 -13.47 -8.18
CA MET A 102 -20.95 -14.94 -8.09
C MET A 102 -20.90 -15.36 -6.63
N LYS A 103 -21.87 -16.16 -6.18
CA LYS A 103 -21.94 -16.61 -4.79
C LYS A 103 -20.69 -17.39 -4.39
N THR A 104 -20.38 -17.40 -3.09
CA THR A 104 -19.17 -18.06 -2.57
C THR A 104 -19.22 -19.56 -2.84
N GLY A 105 -18.11 -20.14 -3.28
CA GLY A 105 -18.05 -21.54 -3.72
C GLY A 105 -18.46 -21.78 -5.18
N GLU A 106 -18.78 -20.75 -5.97
CA GLU A 106 -18.96 -20.87 -7.43
C GLU A 106 -17.63 -20.89 -8.21
N GLY A 107 -16.48 -20.84 -7.52
CA GLY A 107 -15.15 -20.94 -8.14
C GLY A 107 -14.63 -19.63 -8.76
N LYS A 108 -14.78 -18.49 -8.07
CA LYS A 108 -14.34 -17.15 -8.52
C LYS A 108 -12.88 -17.13 -8.99
N THR A 109 -11.96 -17.74 -8.23
CA THR A 109 -10.53 -17.84 -8.58
C THR A 109 -10.32 -18.54 -9.92
N LEU A 110 -11.07 -19.61 -10.19
CA LEU A 110 -11.02 -20.32 -11.47
C LEU A 110 -11.66 -19.49 -12.60
N VAL A 111 -12.74 -18.76 -12.33
CA VAL A 111 -13.40 -17.88 -13.31
C VAL A 111 -12.43 -16.82 -13.84
N ALA A 112 -11.63 -16.21 -12.96
CA ALA A 112 -10.66 -15.18 -13.32
C ALA A 112 -9.62 -15.65 -14.35
N THR A 113 -9.31 -16.95 -14.42
CA THR A 113 -8.35 -17.49 -15.40
C THR A 113 -8.77 -17.25 -16.85
N LEU A 114 -10.06 -17.23 -17.15
CA LEU A 114 -10.60 -17.04 -18.50
C LEU A 114 -10.28 -15.63 -19.04
N PRO A 115 -10.71 -14.53 -18.39
CA PRO A 115 -10.36 -13.19 -18.83
C PRO A 115 -8.87 -12.88 -18.63
N CYS A 116 -8.19 -13.47 -17.63
CA CYS A 116 -6.74 -13.30 -17.49
C CYS A 116 -6.01 -13.84 -18.72
N TYR A 117 -6.29 -15.09 -19.11
CA TYR A 117 -5.68 -15.70 -20.30
C TYR A 117 -5.94 -14.87 -21.55
N LEU A 118 -7.20 -14.51 -21.82
CA LEU A 118 -7.59 -13.74 -23.00
C LEU A 118 -6.88 -12.37 -23.06
N ASN A 119 -6.97 -11.57 -21.99
CA ASN A 119 -6.41 -10.22 -22.01
C ASN A 119 -4.87 -10.22 -21.96
N ALA A 120 -4.25 -11.24 -21.36
CA ALA A 120 -2.81 -11.44 -21.35
C ALA A 120 -2.22 -11.69 -22.75
N LEU A 121 -3.01 -12.20 -23.71
CA LEU A 121 -2.57 -12.37 -25.10
C LEU A 121 -2.10 -11.06 -25.74
N SER A 122 -2.59 -9.91 -25.27
CA SER A 122 -2.14 -8.59 -25.75
C SER A 122 -0.71 -8.22 -25.36
N GLY A 123 -0.08 -8.94 -24.43
CA GLY A 123 1.26 -8.64 -23.89
C GLY A 123 1.35 -7.37 -23.03
N LYS A 124 0.23 -6.67 -22.81
CA LYS A 124 0.17 -5.42 -22.03
C LYS A 124 0.02 -5.64 -20.53
N GLY A 125 -0.33 -6.86 -20.13
CA GLY A 125 -0.47 -7.22 -18.73
C GLY A 125 -1.88 -7.26 -18.16
N VAL A 126 -2.02 -8.11 -17.15
CA VAL A 126 -3.22 -8.21 -16.31
C VAL A 126 -2.82 -8.20 -14.85
N HIS A 127 -3.44 -7.34 -14.04
CA HIS A 127 -3.28 -7.34 -12.58
C HIS A 127 -4.48 -8.02 -11.95
N VAL A 128 -4.24 -9.03 -11.11
CA VAL A 128 -5.27 -9.68 -10.29
C VAL A 128 -5.07 -9.23 -8.85
N VAL A 129 -6.04 -8.46 -8.36
CA VAL A 129 -5.96 -7.82 -7.05
C VAL A 129 -6.73 -8.64 -6.03
N THR A 130 -6.08 -9.01 -4.94
CA THR A 130 -6.68 -9.73 -3.81
C THR A 130 -6.69 -8.88 -2.54
N VAL A 131 -7.39 -9.35 -1.52
CA VAL A 131 -7.55 -8.67 -0.23
C VAL A 131 -6.27 -8.73 0.63
N ASN A 132 -5.45 -9.77 0.45
CA ASN A 132 -4.20 -9.93 1.19
C ASN A 132 -3.14 -10.72 0.39
N ASP A 133 -1.89 -10.63 0.86
CA ASP A 133 -0.72 -11.27 0.26
C ASP A 133 -0.78 -12.80 0.24
N TYR A 134 -1.40 -13.42 1.26
CA TYR A 134 -1.54 -14.87 1.32
C TYR A 134 -2.39 -15.39 0.16
N LEU A 135 -3.54 -14.75 -0.09
CA LEU A 135 -4.42 -15.08 -1.22
C LEU A 135 -3.74 -14.78 -2.54
N ALA A 136 -3.02 -13.65 -2.66
CA ALA A 136 -2.25 -13.32 -3.87
C ALA A 136 -1.26 -14.44 -4.20
N LYS A 137 -0.45 -14.86 -3.22
CA LYS A 137 0.56 -15.91 -3.40
C LYS A 137 -0.08 -17.26 -3.72
N ARG A 138 -1.08 -17.67 -2.93
CA ARG A 138 -1.79 -18.94 -3.12
C ARG A 138 -2.41 -19.03 -4.52
N ASP A 139 -3.13 -17.99 -4.93
CA ASP A 139 -3.86 -18.00 -6.20
C ASP A 139 -2.92 -17.87 -7.39
N ALA A 140 -1.83 -17.08 -7.25
CA ALA A 140 -0.76 -17.02 -8.24
C ALA A 140 -0.10 -18.38 -8.43
N GLU A 141 0.27 -19.08 -7.36
CA GLU A 141 0.89 -20.41 -7.44
C GLU A 141 -0.09 -21.46 -7.98
N TRP A 142 -1.36 -21.40 -7.58
CA TRP A 142 -2.37 -22.36 -7.99
C TRP A 142 -2.77 -22.19 -9.45
N MET A 143 -3.26 -21.00 -9.84
CA MET A 143 -3.71 -20.70 -11.20
C MET A 143 -2.52 -20.51 -12.15
N GLY A 144 -1.36 -20.11 -11.63
CA GLY A 144 -0.11 -20.03 -12.37
C GLY A 144 0.32 -21.34 -13.03
N ARG A 145 -0.09 -22.49 -12.48
CA ARG A 145 0.08 -23.80 -13.13
C ARG A 145 -0.56 -23.82 -14.52
N LEU A 146 -1.78 -23.29 -14.64
CA LEU A 146 -2.51 -23.21 -15.90
C LEU A 146 -1.84 -22.21 -16.85
N TYR A 147 -1.49 -21.01 -16.36
CA TYR A 147 -0.86 -19.97 -17.18
C TYR A 147 0.48 -20.44 -17.76
N ASN A 148 1.38 -20.96 -16.91
CA ASN A 148 2.68 -21.48 -17.34
C ASN A 148 2.51 -22.64 -18.31
N TRP A 149 1.55 -23.54 -18.06
CA TRP A 149 1.29 -24.65 -18.97
C TRP A 149 0.86 -24.16 -20.36
N LEU A 150 0.03 -23.11 -20.44
CA LEU A 150 -0.37 -22.44 -21.69
C LEU A 150 0.71 -21.50 -22.27
N GLY A 151 1.88 -21.40 -21.67
CA GLY A 151 2.99 -20.57 -22.16
C GLY A 151 2.90 -19.08 -21.79
N LEU A 152 2.11 -18.73 -20.77
CA LEU A 152 2.09 -17.39 -20.18
C LEU A 152 2.85 -17.38 -18.85
N SER A 153 3.52 -16.27 -18.57
CA SER A 153 4.22 -16.04 -17.31
C SER A 153 3.32 -15.40 -16.26
N TYR A 154 3.55 -15.71 -14.98
CA TYR A 154 2.90 -15.02 -13.86
C TYR A 154 3.92 -14.51 -12.84
N GLY A 155 3.55 -13.43 -12.14
CA GLY A 155 4.31 -12.83 -11.05
C GLY A 155 3.44 -12.58 -9.83
N VAL A 156 4.07 -12.45 -8.66
CA VAL A 156 3.39 -12.05 -7.42
C VAL A 156 4.16 -10.89 -6.77
N VAL A 157 3.44 -9.83 -6.43
CA VAL A 157 3.98 -8.68 -5.69
C VAL A 157 3.53 -8.76 -4.24
N ILE A 158 4.51 -8.72 -3.33
CA ILE A 158 4.31 -8.76 -1.88
C ILE A 158 5.24 -7.74 -1.19
N PRO A 159 4.95 -7.34 0.06
CA PRO A 159 5.79 -6.43 0.82
C PRO A 159 7.24 -6.93 0.96
N SER A 160 8.17 -6.00 1.13
CA SER A 160 9.61 -6.28 1.38
C SER A 160 10.35 -7.03 0.27
N GLN A 161 9.78 -7.16 -0.93
CA GLN A 161 10.53 -7.59 -2.11
C GLN A 161 11.56 -6.54 -2.55
N SER A 162 12.66 -6.99 -3.14
CA SER A 162 13.61 -6.08 -3.80
C SER A 162 12.99 -5.44 -5.04
N ASP A 163 13.46 -4.25 -5.40
CA ASP A 163 13.03 -3.54 -6.62
C ASP A 163 13.12 -4.43 -7.87
N GLN A 164 14.18 -5.23 -7.98
CA GLN A 164 14.37 -6.13 -9.13
C GLN A 164 13.34 -7.25 -9.16
N ALA A 165 12.99 -7.83 -8.00
CA ALA A 165 11.96 -8.85 -7.92
C ALA A 165 10.58 -8.29 -8.31
N LYS A 166 10.24 -7.07 -7.84
CA LYS A 166 9.01 -6.39 -8.23
C LYS A 166 8.95 -6.10 -9.73
N LYS A 167 10.02 -5.54 -10.31
CA LYS A 167 10.13 -5.34 -11.77
C LYS A 167 9.87 -6.63 -12.55
N ASN A 168 10.45 -7.75 -12.12
CA ASN A 168 10.24 -9.04 -12.78
C ASN A 168 8.78 -9.50 -12.65
N ALA A 169 8.16 -9.32 -11.49
CA ALA A 169 6.76 -9.70 -11.25
C ALA A 169 5.77 -8.89 -12.12
N TYR A 170 5.99 -7.59 -12.28
CA TYR A 170 5.17 -6.72 -13.15
C TYR A 170 5.39 -6.96 -14.64
N ARG A 171 6.56 -7.48 -15.04
CA ARG A 171 6.87 -7.85 -16.43
C ARG A 171 6.20 -9.15 -16.88
N ALA A 172 5.73 -9.98 -15.95
CA ALA A 172 4.99 -11.19 -16.29
C ALA A 172 3.70 -10.86 -17.07
N ASP A 173 3.10 -11.83 -17.77
CA ASP A 173 1.84 -11.59 -18.48
C ASP A 173 0.69 -11.30 -17.49
N ILE A 174 0.71 -11.96 -16.32
CA ILE A 174 -0.28 -11.81 -15.26
C ILE A 174 0.43 -11.56 -13.92
N THR A 175 0.00 -10.55 -13.17
CA THR A 175 0.60 -10.19 -11.87
C THR A 175 -0.46 -10.23 -10.78
N TYR A 176 -0.23 -11.03 -9.73
CA TYR A 176 -1.08 -11.06 -8.54
C TYR A 176 -0.50 -10.18 -7.45
N GLY A 177 -1.36 -9.57 -6.64
CA GLY A 177 -0.92 -8.77 -5.50
C GLY A 177 -2.08 -8.24 -4.68
N GLN A 178 -1.77 -7.74 -3.49
CA GLN A 178 -2.73 -7.00 -2.70
C GLN A 178 -2.94 -5.58 -3.27
N ASN A 179 -4.14 -5.02 -3.11
CA ASN A 179 -4.49 -3.64 -3.50
C ASN A 179 -3.48 -2.60 -2.97
N ASN A 180 -3.09 -2.70 -1.69
CA ASN A 180 -2.10 -1.84 -1.06
C ASN A 180 -0.76 -1.85 -1.80
N GLU A 181 -0.22 -3.03 -2.12
CA GLU A 181 1.08 -3.13 -2.78
C GLU A 181 1.06 -2.53 -4.18
N PHE A 182 0.01 -2.76 -4.96
CA PHE A 182 -0.17 -2.14 -6.27
C PHE A 182 -0.23 -0.61 -6.19
N GLY A 183 -1.00 -0.06 -5.24
CA GLY A 183 -1.10 1.38 -5.09
C GLY A 183 0.19 2.02 -4.53
N PHE A 184 0.86 1.40 -3.56
CA PHE A 184 2.14 1.89 -3.04
C PHE A 184 3.28 1.78 -4.06
N ASP A 185 3.30 0.75 -4.90
CA ASP A 185 4.26 0.66 -6.00
C ASP A 185 4.04 1.77 -7.03
N TYR A 186 2.78 2.10 -7.35
CA TYR A 186 2.48 3.25 -8.18
C TYR A 186 2.99 4.56 -7.56
N LEU A 187 2.74 4.79 -6.27
CA LEU A 187 3.26 5.99 -5.58
C LEU A 187 4.80 6.00 -5.55
N ARG A 188 5.44 4.86 -5.28
CA ARG A 188 6.92 4.70 -5.27
C ARG A 188 7.53 4.97 -6.64
N ASP A 189 6.93 4.46 -7.71
CA ASP A 189 7.39 4.69 -9.09
C ASP A 189 7.39 6.19 -9.43
N ASN A 190 6.35 6.93 -9.04
CA ASN A 190 6.28 8.37 -9.25
C ASN A 190 7.27 9.20 -8.41
N MET A 191 7.97 8.57 -7.45
CA MET A 191 9.07 9.18 -6.69
C MET A 191 10.48 8.73 -7.17
N LYS A 192 10.59 7.82 -8.15
CA LYS A 192 11.89 7.36 -8.67
C LYS A 192 12.56 8.47 -9.51
N PHE A 193 13.88 8.49 -9.49
CA PHE A 193 14.71 9.43 -10.26
C PHE A 193 14.94 9.00 -11.72
N SER A 194 14.59 7.76 -12.08
CA SER A 194 14.72 7.24 -13.44
C SER A 194 13.49 6.44 -13.85
N ILE A 195 13.10 6.58 -15.12
CA ILE A 195 12.02 5.77 -15.71
C ILE A 195 12.36 4.28 -15.78
N TYR A 196 13.65 3.92 -15.87
CA TYR A 196 14.10 2.52 -15.82
C TYR A 196 14.05 1.91 -14.42
N ASP A 197 13.86 2.76 -13.40
CA ASP A 197 13.69 2.33 -12.02
C ASP A 197 12.25 2.01 -11.62
N TYR A 198 11.30 2.25 -12.53
CA TYR A 198 9.90 1.91 -12.33
C TYR A 198 9.73 0.39 -12.23
N ALA A 199 8.95 -0.04 -11.25
CA ALA A 199 8.53 -1.42 -11.09
C ALA A 199 7.35 -1.75 -12.03
N GLN A 200 6.34 -0.88 -12.05
CA GLN A 200 5.14 -1.08 -12.83
C GLN A 200 5.32 -0.73 -14.30
N ARG A 201 4.53 -1.38 -15.14
CA ARG A 201 4.28 -0.99 -16.53
C ARG A 201 2.96 -0.21 -16.63
N GLU A 202 2.56 0.12 -17.85
CA GLU A 202 1.27 0.75 -18.10
C GLU A 202 0.10 -0.06 -17.50
N LEU A 203 -0.81 0.63 -16.78
CA LEU A 203 -1.96 0.02 -16.11
C LEU A 203 -3.04 -0.36 -17.14
N ASN A 204 -3.01 -1.61 -17.60
CA ASN A 204 -3.84 -2.08 -18.71
C ASN A 204 -5.18 -2.68 -18.25
N PHE A 205 -5.18 -3.80 -17.54
CA PHE A 205 -6.40 -4.47 -17.08
C PHE A 205 -6.26 -4.92 -15.64
N ALA A 206 -7.21 -4.56 -14.78
CA ALA A 206 -7.32 -5.06 -13.40
C ALA A 206 -8.57 -5.91 -13.22
N ILE A 207 -8.41 -7.07 -12.58
CA ILE A 207 -9.51 -7.85 -12.02
C ILE A 207 -9.40 -7.77 -10.50
N VAL A 208 -10.38 -7.14 -9.87
CA VAL A 208 -10.44 -6.99 -8.42
C VAL A 208 -11.27 -8.13 -7.83
N ASP A 209 -10.60 -9.07 -7.16
CA ASP A 209 -11.29 -10.08 -6.34
C ASP A 209 -11.83 -9.45 -5.07
N GLU A 210 -13.01 -9.89 -4.64
CA GLU A 210 -13.73 -9.31 -3.51
C GLU A 210 -13.88 -7.78 -3.64
N VAL A 211 -14.33 -7.36 -4.84
CA VAL A 211 -14.40 -5.95 -5.27
C VAL A 211 -15.16 -5.04 -4.32
N ASP A 212 -16.17 -5.55 -3.64
CA ASP A 212 -16.94 -4.82 -2.63
C ASP A 212 -16.09 -4.48 -1.40
N SER A 213 -15.21 -5.37 -0.96
CA SER A 213 -14.32 -4.99 0.14
C SER A 213 -13.22 -4.03 -0.28
N ILE A 214 -12.65 -4.22 -1.46
CA ILE A 214 -11.52 -3.39 -1.88
C ILE A 214 -11.99 -1.98 -2.31
N LEU A 215 -13.03 -1.90 -3.13
CA LEU A 215 -13.50 -0.64 -3.73
C LEU A 215 -14.56 0.08 -2.90
N VAL A 216 -15.10 -0.55 -1.86
CA VAL A 216 -16.10 0.06 -0.95
C VAL A 216 -15.58 0.05 0.49
N ASP A 217 -15.28 -1.10 1.11
CA ASP A 217 -14.90 -1.14 2.54
C ASP A 217 -13.53 -0.50 2.83
N GLU A 218 -12.51 -0.82 2.02
CA GLU A 218 -11.13 -0.32 2.17
C GLU A 218 -10.94 1.06 1.54
N ALA A 219 -11.82 1.44 0.61
CA ALA A 219 -11.82 2.73 -0.06
C ALA A 219 -12.22 3.92 0.86
N ARG A 220 -12.30 3.70 2.17
CA ARG A 220 -12.52 4.71 3.22
C ARG A 220 -11.25 5.48 3.59
N THR A 221 -10.08 4.92 3.35
CA THR A 221 -8.79 5.54 3.67
C THR A 221 -7.92 5.61 2.43
N PRO A 222 -7.25 6.75 2.15
CA PRO A 222 -6.36 6.85 1.01
C PRO A 222 -5.04 6.14 1.30
N LEU A 223 -4.30 5.83 0.24
CA LEU A 223 -2.92 5.39 0.35
C LEU A 223 -2.03 6.62 0.55
N ILE A 224 -1.17 6.59 1.57
CA ILE A 224 -0.30 7.72 1.93
C ILE A 224 1.11 7.17 2.18
N ILE A 225 2.10 7.76 1.53
CA ILE A 225 3.52 7.61 1.89
C ILE A 225 3.91 8.86 2.67
N SER A 226 4.28 8.69 3.93
CA SER A 226 4.79 9.77 4.77
C SER A 226 6.31 9.69 4.92
N GLY A 227 6.96 10.85 4.99
CA GLY A 227 8.38 11.00 5.26
C GLY A 227 8.65 11.79 6.54
N GLN A 228 9.90 11.80 7.00
CA GLN A 228 10.31 12.73 8.04
C GLN A 228 10.22 14.15 7.50
N GLY A 229 9.41 14.98 8.15
CA GLY A 229 9.26 16.40 7.83
C GLY A 229 10.33 17.26 8.50
N GLU A 230 10.19 18.57 8.31
CA GLU A 230 11.04 19.58 8.92
C GLU A 230 10.80 19.70 10.44
N VAL A 231 11.65 20.50 11.10
CA VAL A 231 11.49 20.85 12.52
C VAL A 231 10.08 21.42 12.75
N ALA A 232 9.42 21.02 13.83
CA ALA A 232 8.08 21.48 14.16
C ALA A 232 8.04 23.01 14.31
N SER A 233 6.97 23.61 13.80
CA SER A 233 6.76 25.06 13.78
C SER A 233 6.72 25.65 15.19
N ASP A 234 7.39 26.79 15.40
CA ASP A 234 7.33 27.54 16.68
C ASP A 234 5.89 28.00 17.02
N LYS A 235 5.06 28.10 15.98
CA LYS A 235 3.64 28.46 16.06
C LYS A 235 2.84 27.54 16.98
N TYR A 236 3.15 26.25 17.08
CA TYR A 236 2.45 25.33 17.99
C TYR A 236 2.50 25.81 19.44
N LEU A 237 3.71 26.14 19.94
CA LEU A 237 3.88 26.64 21.31
C LEU A 237 3.18 27.98 21.50
N ARG A 238 3.24 28.86 20.50
CA ARG A 238 2.66 30.21 20.58
C ARG A 238 1.12 30.13 20.57
N ILE A 239 0.54 29.29 19.73
CA ILE A 239 -0.91 29.08 19.64
C ILE A 239 -1.43 28.30 20.85
N ALA A 240 -0.72 27.27 21.34
CA ALA A 240 -1.14 26.55 22.55
C ALA A 240 -1.32 27.47 23.77
N ARG A 241 -0.56 28.57 23.84
CA ARG A 241 -0.69 29.61 24.89
C ARG A 241 -1.93 30.50 24.75
N ILE A 242 -2.49 30.66 23.55
CA ILE A 242 -3.70 31.46 23.35
C ILE A 242 -4.97 30.67 23.65
N MET A 243 -4.93 29.34 23.49
CA MET A 243 -6.10 28.47 23.61
C MET A 243 -6.87 28.56 24.94
N PRO A 244 -6.22 28.67 26.12
CA PRO A 244 -6.93 28.87 27.38
C PRO A 244 -7.74 30.17 27.46
N ARG A 245 -7.52 31.14 26.54
CA ARG A 245 -8.26 32.41 26.48
C ARG A 245 -9.59 32.29 25.73
N LEU A 246 -9.87 31.14 25.10
CA LEU A 246 -11.15 30.85 24.43
C LEU A 246 -12.06 30.05 25.36
N ARG A 247 -13.38 30.30 25.28
CA ARG A 247 -14.38 29.69 26.18
C ARG A 247 -15.31 28.74 25.44
N LYS A 248 -15.56 27.57 26.04
CA LYS A 248 -16.53 26.57 25.56
C LYS A 248 -17.93 27.17 25.49
N ASP A 249 -18.69 26.79 24.46
CA ASP A 249 -20.08 27.18 24.17
C ASP A 249 -20.28 28.67 23.82
N GLU A 250 -19.23 29.50 23.93
CA GLU A 250 -19.17 30.88 23.41
C GLU A 250 -18.29 30.94 22.15
N HIS A 251 -17.03 30.52 22.27
CA HIS A 251 -16.02 30.59 21.21
C HIS A 251 -15.85 29.27 20.43
N TYR A 252 -16.29 28.15 20.99
CA TYR A 252 -16.21 26.85 20.31
C TYR A 252 -17.24 25.88 20.88
N VAL A 253 -17.66 24.94 20.05
CA VAL A 253 -18.58 23.84 20.41
C VAL A 253 -17.82 22.52 20.35
N VAL A 254 -18.12 21.62 21.28
CA VAL A 254 -17.54 20.27 21.33
C VAL A 254 -18.64 19.26 21.05
N ASP A 255 -18.44 18.45 20.02
CA ASP A 255 -19.30 17.33 19.69
C ASP A 255 -18.62 16.03 20.13
N GLU A 256 -19.03 15.52 21.30
CA GLU A 256 -18.49 14.28 21.85
C GLU A 256 -18.92 13.04 21.03
N LYS A 257 -20.06 13.10 20.34
CA LYS A 257 -20.58 11.99 19.54
C LYS A 257 -19.74 11.75 18.28
N PHE A 258 -19.26 12.84 17.67
CA PHE A 258 -18.37 12.78 16.51
C PHE A 258 -16.89 12.97 16.88
N HIS A 259 -16.58 13.08 18.17
CA HIS A 259 -15.23 13.34 18.70
C HIS A 259 -14.56 14.50 17.95
N ASN A 260 -15.27 15.63 17.83
CA ASN A 260 -14.82 16.80 17.09
C ASN A 260 -15.08 18.10 17.87
N ALA A 261 -14.30 19.13 17.59
CA ALA A 261 -14.46 20.46 18.17
C ALA A 261 -14.36 21.51 17.06
N THR A 262 -15.28 22.47 17.07
CA THR A 262 -15.38 23.49 16.03
C THR A 262 -15.52 24.87 16.63
N PHE A 263 -14.82 25.86 16.08
CA PHE A 263 -15.01 27.26 16.46
C PHE A 263 -16.40 27.76 16.08
N THR A 264 -16.96 28.66 16.88
CA THR A 264 -18.10 29.50 16.52
C THR A 264 -17.62 30.71 15.71
N GLU A 265 -18.54 31.49 15.13
CA GLU A 265 -18.20 32.74 14.44
C GLU A 265 -17.47 33.72 15.38
N GLU A 266 -18.02 33.95 16.59
CA GLU A 266 -17.39 34.77 17.63
C GLU A 266 -16.01 34.21 18.06
N GLY A 267 -15.88 32.88 18.07
CA GLY A 267 -14.62 32.18 18.32
C GLY A 267 -13.53 32.45 17.29
N ILE A 268 -13.89 32.47 16.01
CA ILE A 268 -12.98 32.75 14.91
C ILE A 268 -12.50 34.20 15.00
N GLU A 269 -13.41 35.15 15.21
CA GLU A 269 -13.06 36.57 15.39
C GLU A 269 -12.11 36.75 16.58
N ARG A 270 -12.44 36.13 17.72
CA ARG A 270 -11.61 36.21 18.92
C ARG A 270 -10.24 35.58 18.70
N ALA A 271 -10.18 34.41 18.06
CA ALA A 271 -8.93 33.73 17.74
C ALA A 271 -8.06 34.58 16.79
N GLN A 272 -8.64 35.20 15.76
CA GLN A 272 -7.93 36.10 14.85
C GLN A 272 -7.32 37.29 15.59
N GLN A 273 -8.07 37.95 16.47
CA GLN A 273 -7.54 39.05 17.30
C GLN A 273 -6.34 38.59 18.14
N LEU A 274 -6.45 37.43 18.81
CA LEU A 274 -5.38 36.87 19.64
C LEU A 274 -4.12 36.52 18.82
N LEU A 275 -4.30 36.03 17.59
CA LEU A 275 -3.21 35.69 16.69
C LEU A 275 -2.49 36.94 16.15
N VAL A 276 -3.23 38.02 15.90
CA VAL A 276 -2.69 39.33 15.52
C VAL A 276 -1.94 39.97 16.71
N GLU A 277 -2.54 39.99 17.91
CA GLU A 277 -1.89 40.44 19.16
C GLU A 277 -0.55 39.71 19.39
N ALA A 278 -0.50 38.42 19.06
CA ALA A 278 0.68 37.60 19.25
C ALA A 278 1.70 37.69 18.09
N GLY A 279 1.42 38.41 17.01
CA GLY A 279 2.28 38.54 15.83
C GLY A 279 2.53 37.20 15.11
N ILE A 280 1.51 36.34 15.03
CA ILE A 280 1.61 34.99 14.43
C ILE A 280 1.11 34.99 12.98
N MET A 281 0.19 35.89 12.63
CA MET A 281 -0.39 36.01 11.28
C MET A 281 0.49 36.85 10.35
N LYS A 282 0.55 36.45 9.08
CA LYS A 282 1.30 37.12 8.01
C LYS A 282 0.45 38.11 7.20
N SER A 283 -0.87 38.07 7.36
CA SER A 283 -1.85 39.01 6.80
C SER A 283 -2.98 39.23 7.81
N GLU A 284 -3.81 40.27 7.61
CA GLU A 284 -4.87 40.63 8.56
C GLU A 284 -6.03 39.62 8.60
N ASN A 285 -6.22 38.85 7.53
CA ASN A 285 -7.29 37.86 7.41
C ASN A 285 -6.76 36.43 7.64
N LEU A 286 -7.34 35.73 8.62
CA LEU A 286 -6.92 34.38 9.02
C LEU A 286 -7.11 33.35 7.89
N PHE A 287 -8.04 33.60 6.97
CA PHE A 287 -8.37 32.70 5.86
C PHE A 287 -7.56 32.96 4.58
N ASP A 288 -6.58 33.87 4.60
CA ASP A 288 -5.72 34.07 3.45
C ASP A 288 -4.77 32.87 3.26
N PRO A 289 -4.41 32.49 2.01
CA PRO A 289 -3.52 31.35 1.73
C PRO A 289 -2.18 31.40 2.48
N VAL A 290 -1.68 32.59 2.80
CA VAL A 290 -0.43 32.82 3.53
C VAL A 290 -0.50 32.34 5.00
N ASN A 291 -1.70 32.17 5.54
CA ASN A 291 -1.98 31.78 6.93
C ASN A 291 -2.50 30.34 7.08
N LEU A 292 -2.49 29.51 6.03
CA LEU A 292 -3.03 28.12 6.07
C LEU A 292 -2.42 27.27 7.19
N GLU A 293 -1.10 27.33 7.36
CA GLU A 293 -0.40 26.65 8.44
C GLU A 293 -0.89 27.12 9.82
N THR A 294 -1.08 28.43 9.99
CA THR A 294 -1.57 29.02 11.24
C THR A 294 -3.00 28.55 11.56
N LEU A 295 -3.87 28.54 10.54
CA LEU A 295 -5.25 28.06 10.66
C LEU A 295 -5.31 26.57 11.01
N HIS A 296 -4.48 25.75 10.37
CA HIS A 296 -4.37 24.32 10.66
C HIS A 296 -3.93 24.08 12.11
N ILE A 297 -2.84 24.71 12.55
CA ILE A 297 -2.33 24.58 13.92
C ILE A 297 -3.36 25.05 14.95
N LEU A 298 -4.08 26.15 14.67
CA LEU A 298 -5.17 26.64 15.52
C LEU A 298 -6.27 25.59 15.70
N ASN A 299 -6.73 24.96 14.62
CA ASN A 299 -7.76 23.94 14.68
C ASN A 299 -7.29 22.68 15.46
N LYS A 300 -6.07 22.19 15.19
CA LYS A 300 -5.52 21.05 15.92
C LYS A 300 -5.29 21.36 17.41
N SER A 301 -4.91 22.59 17.74
CA SER A 301 -4.77 23.04 19.12
C SER A 301 -6.11 23.08 19.85
N LEU A 302 -7.20 23.47 19.18
CA LEU A 302 -8.54 23.38 19.75
C LEU A 302 -8.92 21.94 20.09
N ILE A 303 -8.76 21.03 19.14
CA ILE A 303 -9.06 19.60 19.31
C ILE A 303 -8.21 19.01 20.45
N ALA A 304 -6.90 19.29 20.45
CA ALA A 304 -5.98 18.83 21.50
C ALA A 304 -6.39 19.34 22.89
N HIS A 305 -6.81 20.61 23.03
CA HIS A 305 -7.18 21.17 24.32
C HIS A 305 -8.53 20.68 24.83
N THR A 306 -9.47 20.41 23.94
CA THR A 306 -10.88 20.12 24.30
C THR A 306 -11.18 18.63 24.43
N LEU A 307 -10.71 17.81 23.50
CA LEU A 307 -11.06 16.39 23.40
C LEU A 307 -9.99 15.48 24.01
N TYR A 308 -8.72 15.80 23.81
CA TYR A 308 -7.62 14.95 24.26
C TYR A 308 -7.21 15.30 25.68
N LYS A 309 -7.63 14.46 26.62
CA LYS A 309 -7.33 14.61 28.06
C LYS A 309 -6.14 13.77 28.50
N ARG A 310 -5.24 14.38 29.26
CA ARG A 310 -4.14 13.71 29.95
C ARG A 310 -4.67 12.67 30.92
N ASP A 311 -3.94 11.56 31.02
CA ASP A 311 -4.22 10.36 31.80
C ASP A 311 -5.47 9.58 31.41
N GLN A 312 -6.17 10.01 30.34
CA GLN A 312 -7.28 9.28 29.72
C GLN A 312 -6.93 8.82 28.30
N HIS A 313 -6.49 9.76 27.46
CA HIS A 313 -6.17 9.50 26.04
C HIS A 313 -4.66 9.39 25.80
N TYR A 314 -3.86 10.00 26.69
CA TYR A 314 -2.40 9.96 26.66
C TYR A 314 -1.81 10.22 28.03
N MET A 315 -0.54 9.90 28.20
CA MET A 315 0.25 10.29 29.35
C MET A 315 1.55 10.96 28.91
N VAL A 316 2.10 11.79 29.78
CA VAL A 316 3.43 12.39 29.60
C VAL A 316 4.43 11.59 30.43
N THR A 317 5.44 11.01 29.79
CA THR A 317 6.48 10.23 30.49
C THR A 317 7.46 11.14 31.24
N ALA A 318 8.23 10.54 32.15
CA ALA A 318 9.32 11.25 32.85
C ALA A 318 10.34 11.88 31.87
N ASP A 319 10.53 11.26 30.70
CA ASP A 319 11.40 11.75 29.63
C ASP A 319 10.78 12.88 28.78
N GLN A 320 9.71 13.52 29.27
CA GLN A 320 8.99 14.61 28.59
C GLN A 320 8.47 14.20 27.20
N LYS A 321 7.87 13.01 27.08
CA LYS A 321 7.24 12.55 25.82
C LYS A 321 5.78 12.23 26.02
N VAL A 322 4.95 12.64 25.06
CA VAL A 322 3.55 12.22 25.00
C VAL A 322 3.48 10.79 24.45
N VAL A 323 2.78 9.91 25.16
CA VAL A 323 2.52 8.54 24.72
C VAL A 323 1.02 8.25 24.82
N ILE A 324 0.46 7.71 23.75
CA ILE A 324 -0.98 7.43 23.64
C ILE A 324 -1.35 6.30 24.61
N VAL A 325 -2.50 6.46 25.26
CA VAL A 325 -3.10 5.46 26.13
C VAL A 325 -4.35 4.92 25.45
N ASP A 326 -4.49 3.61 25.44
CA ASP A 326 -5.72 2.94 24.99
C ASP A 326 -6.83 3.21 26.02
N GLU A 327 -7.91 3.85 25.58
CA GLU A 327 -9.00 4.33 26.46
C GLU A 327 -9.73 3.20 27.21
N PHE A 328 -9.77 2.00 26.64
CA PHE A 328 -10.51 0.87 27.22
C PHE A 328 -9.65 0.05 28.18
N THR A 329 -8.38 -0.12 27.85
CA THR A 329 -7.47 -1.00 28.61
C THR A 329 -6.52 -0.23 29.53
N GLY A 330 -6.42 1.09 29.40
CA GLY A 330 -5.46 1.93 30.12
C GLY A 330 -3.99 1.62 29.75
N ARG A 331 -3.74 0.84 28.70
CA ARG A 331 -2.40 0.42 28.29
C ARG A 331 -1.71 1.49 27.45
N VAL A 332 -0.42 1.67 27.70
CA VAL A 332 0.42 2.59 26.94
C VAL A 332 0.74 1.99 25.56
N LEU A 333 0.37 2.70 24.50
CA LEU A 333 0.61 2.31 23.10
C LEU A 333 1.95 2.91 22.62
N ALA A 334 3.06 2.31 23.08
CA ALA A 334 4.40 2.75 22.73
C ALA A 334 4.64 2.75 21.20
N GLY A 335 5.19 3.85 20.68
CA GLY A 335 5.51 4.03 19.26
C GLY A 335 4.36 4.53 18.39
N ARG A 336 3.14 4.71 18.94
CA ARG A 336 2.02 5.33 18.21
C ARG A 336 1.99 6.85 18.41
N ARG A 337 1.54 7.56 17.37
CA ARG A 337 1.30 9.01 17.36
C ARG A 337 0.00 9.32 16.64
N TRP A 338 -0.59 10.47 16.94
CA TRP A 338 -1.69 11.02 16.15
C TRP A 338 -1.13 11.76 14.93
N SER A 339 -1.87 11.74 13.83
CA SER A 339 -1.49 12.36 12.54
C SER A 339 -1.89 13.83 12.48
N ASP A 340 -1.54 14.49 11.36
CA ASP A 340 -1.98 15.84 10.98
C ASP A 340 -1.75 16.90 12.06
N GLY A 341 -0.53 16.95 12.62
CA GLY A 341 -0.16 17.97 13.60
C GLY A 341 -0.82 17.82 14.98
N LEU A 342 -1.74 16.87 15.17
CA LEU A 342 -2.46 16.71 16.43
C LEU A 342 -1.53 16.26 17.57
N HIS A 343 -0.57 15.37 17.29
CA HIS A 343 0.42 14.97 18.29
C HIS A 343 1.29 16.14 18.70
N GLN A 344 1.69 16.98 17.75
CA GLN A 344 2.45 18.20 17.99
C GLN A 344 1.64 19.22 18.79
N ALA A 345 0.33 19.34 18.52
CA ALA A 345 -0.57 20.19 19.29
C ALA A 345 -0.72 19.70 20.75
N VAL A 346 -0.80 18.39 20.99
CA VAL A 346 -0.82 17.81 22.35
C VAL A 346 0.55 17.98 23.02
N GLU A 347 1.66 17.80 22.29
CA GLU A 347 3.00 18.08 22.80
C GLU A 347 3.14 19.56 23.23
N ALA A 348 2.64 20.48 22.41
CA ALA A 348 2.63 21.91 22.70
C ALA A 348 1.71 22.29 23.86
N LYS A 349 0.54 21.65 23.97
CA LYS A 349 -0.40 21.77 25.10
C LYS A 349 0.28 21.46 26.43
N GLU A 350 1.03 20.36 26.47
CA GLU A 350 1.72 19.90 27.67
C GLU A 350 3.07 20.59 27.90
N GLY A 351 3.51 21.43 26.96
CA GLY A 351 4.79 22.15 27.05
C GLY A 351 6.02 21.24 26.91
N VAL A 352 5.88 20.08 26.27
CA VAL A 352 6.98 19.13 26.02
C VAL A 352 7.71 19.44 24.70
N PRO A 353 8.94 18.93 24.48
CA PRO A 353 9.64 19.11 23.22
C PRO A 353 8.83 18.57 22.03
N ILE A 354 8.52 19.46 21.08
CA ILE A 354 7.70 19.11 19.93
C ILE A 354 8.56 18.38 18.91
N GLN A 355 8.07 17.22 18.48
CA GLN A 355 8.76 16.39 17.53
C GLN A 355 8.41 16.80 16.10
N ALA A 356 9.38 16.65 15.17
CA ALA A 356 9.17 16.92 13.76
C ALA A 356 7.91 16.21 13.23
N GLU A 357 7.17 16.92 12.38
CA GLU A 357 5.97 16.38 11.76
C GLU A 357 6.32 15.35 10.69
N ASN A 358 5.42 14.39 10.49
CA ASN A 358 5.46 13.58 9.28
C ASN A 358 4.79 14.38 8.16
N ARG A 359 5.43 14.47 7.00
CA ARG A 359 4.83 15.11 5.80
C ARG A 359 4.38 14.06 4.81
N THR A 360 3.28 14.33 4.11
CA THR A 360 2.79 13.52 3.00
C THR A 360 3.73 13.69 1.80
N LEU A 361 4.41 12.61 1.39
CA LEU A 361 5.27 12.61 0.20
C LEU A 361 4.49 12.27 -1.07
N ALA A 362 3.53 11.35 -0.95
CA ALA A 362 2.68 10.93 -2.03
C ALA A 362 1.38 10.37 -1.46
N THR A 363 0.26 10.58 -2.15
CA THR A 363 -1.03 10.04 -1.76
C THR A 363 -1.86 9.69 -2.98
N ILE A 364 -2.78 8.73 -2.88
CA ILE A 364 -3.85 8.51 -3.86
C ILE A 364 -4.99 7.74 -3.19
N SER A 365 -6.25 8.06 -3.52
CA SER A 365 -7.37 7.20 -3.11
C SER A 365 -7.41 5.91 -3.92
N PHE A 366 -7.99 4.84 -3.37
CA PHE A 366 -8.22 3.61 -4.15
C PHE A 366 -9.08 3.87 -5.37
N GLN A 367 -10.11 4.70 -5.20
CA GLN A 367 -11.02 5.14 -6.26
C GLN A 367 -10.23 5.69 -7.46
N ASN A 368 -9.37 6.69 -7.22
CA ASN A 368 -8.61 7.31 -8.28
C ASN A 368 -7.49 6.43 -8.83
N TYR A 369 -6.86 5.59 -7.99
CA TYR A 369 -5.89 4.61 -8.46
C TYR A 369 -6.51 3.63 -9.47
N PHE A 370 -7.65 3.04 -9.14
CA PHE A 370 -8.31 2.06 -10.00
C PHE A 370 -8.90 2.69 -11.28
N ARG A 371 -9.28 3.97 -11.24
CA ARG A 371 -9.66 4.76 -12.43
C ARG A 371 -8.52 4.98 -13.43
N LEU A 372 -7.26 4.71 -13.07
CA LEU A 372 -6.12 4.82 -13.99
C LEU A 372 -6.01 3.62 -14.95
N TYR A 373 -6.64 2.48 -14.64
CA TYR A 373 -6.60 1.31 -15.51
C TYR A 373 -7.42 1.55 -16.79
N LYS A 374 -6.91 1.10 -17.94
CA LYS A 374 -7.68 1.16 -19.21
C LYS A 374 -8.97 0.34 -19.13
N LYS A 375 -8.94 -0.77 -18.40
CA LYS A 375 -10.10 -1.60 -18.11
C LYS A 375 -10.02 -2.09 -16.66
N ILE A 376 -11.14 -2.06 -15.96
CA ILE A 376 -11.30 -2.64 -14.63
C ILE A 376 -12.50 -3.56 -14.64
N ALA A 377 -12.40 -4.67 -13.92
CA ALA A 377 -13.47 -5.60 -13.65
C ALA A 377 -13.38 -6.08 -12.20
N GLY A 378 -14.45 -6.68 -11.70
CA GLY A 378 -14.48 -7.17 -10.33
C GLY A 378 -15.33 -8.41 -10.15
N MET A 379 -15.03 -9.19 -9.12
CA MET A 379 -15.86 -10.33 -8.75
C MET A 379 -16.11 -10.33 -7.25
N THR A 380 -17.32 -10.68 -6.83
CA THR A 380 -17.69 -10.83 -5.42
C THR A 380 -18.99 -11.62 -5.29
N GLY A 381 -19.37 -12.02 -4.07
CA GLY A 381 -20.66 -12.68 -3.82
C GLY A 381 -21.82 -11.73 -3.56
N THR A 382 -21.54 -10.43 -3.42
CA THR A 382 -22.46 -9.45 -2.85
C THR A 382 -22.23 -8.03 -3.39
N ALA A 383 -22.36 -7.79 -4.70
CA ALA A 383 -22.13 -6.47 -5.30
C ALA A 383 -23.40 -5.69 -5.62
N ASP A 384 -24.54 -6.34 -5.83
CA ASP A 384 -25.78 -5.73 -6.33
C ASP A 384 -26.31 -4.63 -5.39
N THR A 385 -26.03 -4.72 -4.08
CA THR A 385 -26.41 -3.68 -3.12
C THR A 385 -25.70 -2.35 -3.38
N GLU A 386 -24.46 -2.39 -3.87
CA GLU A 386 -23.61 -1.22 -4.13
C GLU A 386 -23.53 -0.88 -5.63
N ALA A 387 -24.39 -1.46 -6.46
CA ALA A 387 -24.33 -1.30 -7.92
C ALA A 387 -24.37 0.17 -8.37
N GLU A 388 -25.12 1.02 -7.66
CA GLU A 388 -25.18 2.45 -7.94
C GLU A 388 -23.86 3.17 -7.62
N GLU A 389 -23.21 2.82 -6.50
CA GLU A 389 -21.90 3.37 -6.12
C GLU A 389 -20.83 2.95 -7.13
N PHE A 390 -20.79 1.67 -7.51
CA PHE A 390 -19.87 1.14 -8.51
C PHE A 390 -20.01 1.85 -9.86
N HIS A 391 -21.24 2.06 -10.34
CA HIS A 391 -21.47 2.74 -11.60
C HIS A 391 -21.12 4.24 -11.52
N LYS A 392 -21.49 4.92 -10.43
CA LYS A 392 -21.21 6.36 -10.28
C LYS A 392 -19.72 6.64 -10.24
N ILE A 393 -18.96 5.91 -9.42
CA ILE A 393 -17.54 6.16 -9.16
C ILE A 393 -16.65 5.53 -10.23
N TYR A 394 -16.86 4.25 -10.55
CA TYR A 394 -15.96 3.45 -11.37
C TYR A 394 -16.48 3.14 -12.77
N LYS A 395 -17.73 3.51 -13.09
CA LYS A 395 -18.44 3.09 -14.32
C LYS A 395 -18.52 1.57 -14.47
N LEU A 396 -18.57 0.86 -13.35
CA LEU A 396 -18.69 -0.59 -13.27
C LEU A 396 -20.16 -0.98 -13.11
N ASP A 397 -20.72 -1.66 -14.11
CA ASP A 397 -22.03 -2.29 -13.98
C ASP A 397 -21.92 -3.63 -13.24
N VAL A 398 -22.91 -3.96 -12.42
CA VAL A 398 -23.01 -5.25 -11.73
C VAL A 398 -23.93 -6.18 -12.53
N THR A 399 -23.47 -7.40 -12.77
CA THR A 399 -24.28 -8.49 -13.33
C THR A 399 -24.34 -9.64 -12.33
N VAL A 400 -25.54 -9.98 -11.87
CA VAL A 400 -25.75 -11.12 -10.97
C VAL A 400 -25.75 -12.42 -11.77
N ILE A 401 -24.75 -13.27 -11.52
CA ILE A 401 -24.58 -14.55 -12.20
C ILE A 401 -25.41 -15.63 -11.49
N PRO A 402 -26.16 -16.47 -12.22
CA PRO A 402 -26.91 -17.56 -11.60
C PRO A 402 -25.95 -18.58 -10.98
N THR A 403 -26.39 -19.23 -9.90
CA THR A 403 -25.61 -20.31 -9.27
C THR A 403 -25.64 -21.56 -10.12
N ASN A 404 -24.56 -22.36 -10.08
CA ASN A 404 -24.50 -23.63 -10.80
C ASN A 404 -25.55 -24.62 -10.29
N LYS A 405 -25.84 -24.59 -8.98
CA LYS A 405 -26.87 -25.37 -8.31
C LYS A 405 -27.77 -24.48 -7.44
N PRO A 406 -29.05 -24.80 -7.27
CA PRO A 406 -29.94 -24.04 -6.39
C PRO A 406 -29.46 -24.06 -4.93
N ILE A 407 -29.57 -22.92 -4.24
CA ILE A 407 -29.20 -22.80 -2.82
C ILE A 407 -30.26 -23.49 -1.95
N GLN A 408 -29.83 -24.39 -1.05
CA GLN A 408 -30.70 -25.11 -0.11
C GLN A 408 -30.56 -24.63 1.34
N ARG A 409 -29.80 -23.55 1.58
CA ARG A 409 -29.57 -22.99 2.91
C ARG A 409 -30.86 -22.41 3.50
N SER A 410 -31.12 -22.71 4.77
CA SER A 410 -32.19 -22.10 5.56
C SER A 410 -31.67 -20.88 6.34
N ASP A 411 -32.09 -19.68 5.95
CA ASP A 411 -31.77 -18.44 6.67
C ASP A 411 -32.89 -18.13 7.67
N GLN A 412 -32.61 -18.29 8.96
CA GLN A 412 -33.57 -18.11 10.06
C GLN A 412 -33.66 -16.63 10.48
N ASP A 413 -34.79 -16.24 11.08
CA ASP A 413 -34.99 -14.89 11.62
C ASP A 413 -34.01 -14.62 12.79
N ASP A 414 -33.72 -13.33 13.01
CA ASP A 414 -32.80 -12.88 14.07
C ASP A 414 -33.44 -13.06 15.46
N LEU A 415 -32.65 -13.52 16.44
CA LEU A 415 -33.04 -13.55 17.85
C LEU A 415 -32.51 -12.31 18.57
N VAL A 416 -33.40 -11.51 19.16
CA VAL A 416 -32.99 -10.28 19.86
C VAL A 416 -33.23 -10.40 21.36
N PHE A 417 -32.17 -10.18 22.12
CA PHE A 417 -32.13 -10.26 23.58
C PHE A 417 -32.01 -8.87 24.21
N LYS A 418 -32.39 -8.75 25.48
CA LYS A 418 -32.29 -7.50 26.22
C LYS A 418 -30.83 -7.17 26.54
N THR A 419 -30.08 -8.17 27.00
CA THR A 419 -28.67 -8.01 27.41
C THR A 419 -27.72 -8.86 26.58
N GLU A 420 -26.46 -8.44 26.52
CA GLU A 420 -25.38 -9.19 25.86
C GLU A 420 -25.12 -10.54 26.55
N ARG A 421 -25.29 -10.61 27.87
CA ARG A 421 -25.12 -11.85 28.64
C ARG A 421 -26.12 -12.92 28.24
N GLU A 422 -27.39 -12.56 28.04
CA GLU A 422 -28.44 -13.50 27.58
C GLU A 422 -28.16 -13.98 26.16
N LYS A 423 -27.80 -13.05 25.26
CA LYS A 423 -27.39 -13.34 23.89
C LYS A 423 -26.29 -14.40 23.85
N PHE A 424 -25.19 -14.20 24.59
CA PHE A 424 -24.07 -15.16 24.60
C PHE A 424 -24.43 -16.51 25.22
N LYS A 425 -25.34 -16.55 26.19
CA LYS A 425 -25.87 -17.80 26.73
C LYS A 425 -26.62 -18.59 25.66
N ALA A 426 -27.52 -17.93 24.92
CA ALA A 426 -28.27 -18.56 23.83
C ALA A 426 -27.37 -19.03 22.68
N VAL A 427 -26.38 -18.21 22.30
CA VAL A 427 -25.34 -18.59 21.31
C VAL A 427 -24.58 -19.84 21.77
N TYR A 428 -24.18 -19.90 23.04
CA TYR A 428 -23.48 -21.06 23.59
C TYR A 428 -24.36 -22.32 23.56
N GLU A 429 -25.64 -22.22 23.92
CA GLU A 429 -26.59 -23.33 23.90
C GLU A 429 -26.77 -23.88 22.47
N ASP A 430 -26.96 -23.02 21.47
CA ASP A 430 -27.07 -23.41 20.05
C ASP A 430 -25.81 -24.12 19.54
N ILE A 431 -24.62 -23.60 19.87
CA ILE A 431 -23.34 -24.24 19.51
C ILE A 431 -23.24 -25.65 20.12
N VAL A 432 -23.63 -25.81 21.38
CA VAL A 432 -23.56 -27.09 22.10
C VAL A 432 -24.53 -28.10 21.49
N GLU A 433 -25.75 -27.69 21.14
CA GLU A 433 -26.74 -28.56 20.49
C GLU A 433 -26.24 -29.04 19.12
N CYS A 434 -25.76 -28.11 18.29
CA CYS A 434 -25.19 -28.43 16.99
C CYS A 434 -23.99 -29.39 17.11
N HIS A 435 -23.08 -29.14 18.05
CA HIS A 435 -21.91 -29.98 18.30
C HIS A 435 -22.29 -31.40 18.71
N LYS A 436 -23.28 -31.55 19.61
CA LYS A 436 -23.82 -32.86 20.03
C LYS A 436 -24.45 -33.63 18.87
N ALA A 437 -25.10 -32.93 17.94
CA ALA A 437 -25.64 -33.51 16.72
C ALA A 437 -24.55 -33.86 15.67
N GLY A 438 -23.28 -33.50 15.93
CA GLY A 438 -22.17 -33.66 14.99
C GLY A 438 -22.16 -32.64 13.86
N GLN A 439 -23.00 -31.60 13.94
CA GLN A 439 -23.07 -30.54 12.95
C GLN A 439 -21.91 -29.55 13.13
N PRO A 440 -21.16 -29.20 12.06
CA PRO A 440 -20.14 -28.16 12.13
C PRO A 440 -20.76 -26.77 12.32
N VAL A 441 -20.09 -25.93 13.11
CA VAL A 441 -20.54 -24.57 13.43
C VAL A 441 -19.45 -23.56 13.12
N LEU A 442 -19.80 -22.52 12.37
CA LEU A 442 -18.99 -21.31 12.21
C LEU A 442 -19.67 -20.14 12.90
N VAL A 443 -19.00 -19.59 13.92
CA VAL A 443 -19.46 -18.44 14.69
C VAL A 443 -18.75 -17.19 14.19
N GLY A 444 -19.49 -16.17 13.75
CA GLY A 444 -18.94 -14.87 13.37
C GLY A 444 -19.17 -13.84 14.46
N THR A 445 -18.09 -13.22 14.95
CA THR A 445 -18.12 -12.13 15.94
C THR A 445 -17.62 -10.82 15.32
N THR A 446 -17.85 -9.68 15.96
CA THR A 446 -17.40 -8.36 15.48
C THR A 446 -16.06 -7.91 16.08
N SER A 447 -15.66 -8.49 17.22
CA SER A 447 -14.45 -8.11 17.94
C SER A 447 -13.70 -9.31 18.53
N VAL A 448 -12.38 -9.14 18.71
CA VAL A 448 -11.53 -10.17 19.33
C VAL A 448 -11.97 -10.43 20.78
N GLU A 449 -12.40 -9.40 21.50
CA GLU A 449 -12.90 -9.55 22.87
C GLU A 449 -14.11 -10.48 22.96
N LYS A 450 -15.06 -10.35 22.02
CA LYS A 450 -16.25 -11.19 21.94
C LYS A 450 -15.90 -12.63 21.56
N SER A 451 -14.94 -12.81 20.64
CA SER A 451 -14.37 -14.13 20.34
C SER A 451 -13.73 -14.79 21.57
N GLU A 452 -12.96 -14.03 22.36
CA GLU A 452 -12.33 -14.51 23.59
C GLU A 452 -13.35 -14.81 24.70
N ALA A 453 -14.44 -14.04 24.78
CA ALA A 453 -15.53 -14.31 25.71
C ALA A 453 -16.18 -15.68 25.42
N LEU A 454 -16.50 -15.94 24.15
CA LEU A 454 -17.06 -17.23 23.73
C LEU A 454 -16.05 -18.38 23.87
N HIS A 455 -14.78 -18.14 23.55
CA HIS A 455 -13.68 -19.08 23.80
C HIS A 455 -13.64 -19.54 25.26
N ARG A 456 -13.70 -18.60 26.22
CA ARG A 456 -13.71 -18.93 27.65
C ARG A 456 -14.92 -19.79 28.05
N MET A 457 -16.10 -19.52 27.48
CA MET A 457 -17.31 -20.30 27.74
C MET A 457 -17.18 -21.74 27.23
N LEU A 458 -16.73 -21.93 25.99
CA LEU A 458 -16.55 -23.26 25.39
C LEU A 458 -15.39 -24.03 26.03
N ALA A 459 -14.28 -23.36 26.35
CA ALA A 459 -13.13 -23.97 27.02
C ALA A 459 -13.48 -24.48 28.41
N LYS A 460 -14.30 -23.72 29.17
CA LYS A 460 -14.81 -24.15 30.48
C LYS A 460 -15.67 -25.42 30.38
N ALA A 461 -16.33 -25.62 29.25
CA ALA A 461 -17.14 -26.81 28.97
C ALA A 461 -16.33 -27.95 28.30
N GLU A 462 -15.00 -27.79 28.14
CA GLU A 462 -14.11 -28.74 27.48
C GLU A 462 -14.50 -29.08 26.03
N ILE A 463 -15.20 -28.16 25.36
CA ILE A 463 -15.63 -28.35 23.97
C ILE A 463 -14.48 -27.94 23.03
N PRO A 464 -13.99 -28.84 22.15
CA PRO A 464 -12.93 -28.50 21.20
C PRO A 464 -13.40 -27.44 20.19
N HIS A 465 -12.63 -26.36 20.05
CA HIS A 465 -12.95 -25.29 19.11
C HIS A 465 -11.67 -24.53 18.70
N ASN A 466 -11.77 -23.78 17.60
CA ASN A 466 -10.69 -22.92 17.12
C ASN A 466 -11.14 -21.46 17.07
N VAL A 467 -10.23 -20.52 17.33
CA VAL A 467 -10.48 -19.07 17.27
C VAL A 467 -9.58 -18.44 16.20
N LEU A 468 -10.17 -17.64 15.32
CA LEU A 468 -9.50 -16.94 14.23
C LEU A 468 -9.58 -15.43 14.46
N ASN A 469 -8.42 -14.78 14.54
CA ASN A 469 -8.30 -13.37 14.92
C ASN A 469 -7.66 -12.50 13.84
N ALA A 470 -7.63 -12.97 12.58
CA ALA A 470 -7.03 -12.29 11.42
C ALA A 470 -5.55 -11.92 11.58
N LYS A 471 -4.78 -12.70 12.37
CA LYS A 471 -3.35 -12.47 12.62
C LYS A 471 -2.43 -13.41 11.85
N GLN A 472 -2.87 -14.64 11.60
CA GLN A 472 -2.04 -15.69 10.98
C GLN A 472 -2.79 -16.31 9.80
N HIS A 473 -2.81 -15.63 8.65
CA HIS A 473 -3.64 -16.00 7.51
C HIS A 473 -3.44 -17.45 7.03
N GLU A 474 -2.22 -17.97 7.00
CA GLU A 474 -1.95 -19.35 6.57
C GLU A 474 -2.53 -20.39 7.54
N ARG A 475 -2.32 -20.21 8.85
CA ARG A 475 -2.90 -21.09 9.88
C ARG A 475 -4.42 -20.98 9.90
N GLU A 476 -4.95 -19.78 9.76
CA GLU A 476 -6.39 -19.55 9.72
C GLU A 476 -7.02 -20.21 8.50
N ALA A 477 -6.40 -20.10 7.33
CA ALA A 477 -6.84 -20.79 6.13
C ALA A 477 -6.89 -22.31 6.34
N TYR A 478 -5.87 -22.89 7.01
CA TYR A 478 -5.90 -24.30 7.36
C TYR A 478 -7.10 -24.66 8.25
N VAL A 479 -7.31 -23.92 9.34
CA VAL A 479 -8.45 -24.17 10.25
C VAL A 479 -9.77 -24.07 9.51
N VAL A 480 -9.95 -23.05 8.68
CA VAL A 480 -11.17 -22.81 7.90
C VAL A 480 -11.41 -23.94 6.90
N ALA A 481 -10.37 -24.43 6.23
CA ALA A 481 -10.47 -25.56 5.30
C ALA A 481 -10.96 -26.85 5.98
N GLN A 482 -10.79 -26.96 7.30
CA GLN A 482 -11.25 -28.07 8.12
C GLN A 482 -12.51 -27.76 8.95
N ALA A 483 -13.05 -26.54 8.86
CA ALA A 483 -14.20 -26.11 9.67
C ALA A 483 -15.51 -26.84 9.30
N GLY A 484 -15.57 -27.48 8.13
CA GLY A 484 -16.74 -28.26 7.68
C GLY A 484 -16.72 -29.72 8.13
N ARG A 485 -15.77 -30.12 8.98
CA ARG A 485 -15.67 -31.47 9.56
C ARG A 485 -16.71 -31.70 10.65
N LYS A 486 -17.08 -32.95 10.89
CA LYS A 486 -18.10 -33.36 11.86
C LYS A 486 -17.78 -32.83 13.24
N GLY A 487 -18.74 -32.11 13.84
CA GLY A 487 -18.62 -31.50 15.16
C GLY A 487 -17.58 -30.38 15.27
N ALA A 488 -16.98 -29.91 14.18
CA ALA A 488 -15.99 -28.84 14.24
C ALA A 488 -16.64 -27.50 14.63
N ILE A 489 -16.07 -26.80 15.61
CA ILE A 489 -16.49 -25.45 15.99
C ILE A 489 -15.37 -24.47 15.67
N THR A 490 -15.71 -23.43 14.91
CA THR A 490 -14.77 -22.37 14.53
C THR A 490 -15.38 -21.01 14.86
N ILE A 491 -14.67 -20.20 15.63
CA ILE A 491 -15.02 -18.82 15.95
C ILE A 491 -14.14 -17.91 15.08
N ALA A 492 -14.76 -17.06 14.28
CA ALA A 492 -14.09 -16.13 13.39
C ALA A 492 -14.42 -14.69 13.78
N THR A 493 -13.38 -13.91 14.09
CA THR A 493 -13.51 -12.48 14.30
C THR A 493 -13.64 -11.75 12.96
N ASN A 494 -14.70 -10.97 12.80
CA ASN A 494 -15.13 -10.32 11.57
C ASN A 494 -15.20 -11.31 10.40
N MET A 495 -14.28 -11.17 9.45
CA MET A 495 -14.15 -12.03 8.28
C MET A 495 -12.83 -12.81 8.27
N ALA A 496 -12.29 -13.16 9.44
CA ALA A 496 -11.12 -14.03 9.54
C ALA A 496 -11.35 -15.34 8.76
N GLY A 497 -10.31 -15.83 8.08
CA GLY A 497 -10.46 -16.97 7.17
C GLY A 497 -11.07 -16.66 5.80
N ARG A 498 -11.07 -15.39 5.38
CA ARG A 498 -11.56 -15.00 4.05
C ARG A 498 -10.75 -15.65 2.92
N GLY A 499 -11.44 -15.92 1.81
CA GLY A 499 -10.83 -16.49 0.60
C GLY A 499 -10.56 -18.00 0.68
N THR A 500 -10.79 -18.65 1.84
CA THR A 500 -10.72 -20.11 1.96
C THR A 500 -12.11 -20.72 1.99
N ASP A 501 -12.28 -21.79 1.22
CA ASP A 501 -13.54 -22.51 1.12
C ASP A 501 -13.71 -23.53 2.25
N ILE A 502 -14.90 -23.57 2.84
CA ILE A 502 -15.28 -24.55 3.86
C ILE A 502 -15.96 -25.71 3.13
N LEU A 503 -15.25 -26.82 3.00
CA LEU A 503 -15.77 -28.05 2.40
C LEU A 503 -16.38 -28.92 3.50
N LEU A 504 -17.61 -29.39 3.31
CA LEU A 504 -18.24 -30.35 4.22
C LEU A 504 -17.46 -31.67 4.17
N GLY A 505 -17.04 -32.17 5.33
CA GLY A 505 -16.12 -33.31 5.47
C GLY A 505 -14.63 -32.95 5.47
N GLY A 506 -14.27 -31.67 5.28
CA GLY A 506 -12.88 -31.19 5.31
C GLY A 506 -12.17 -31.21 3.95
N ASN A 507 -11.04 -30.50 3.85
CA ASN A 507 -10.19 -30.47 2.65
C ASN A 507 -9.08 -31.53 2.76
N PRO A 508 -9.07 -32.57 1.90
CA PRO A 508 -8.12 -33.69 2.00
C PRO A 508 -6.68 -33.30 1.69
N GLU A 509 -6.44 -32.41 0.73
CA GLU A 509 -5.10 -31.94 0.33
C GLU A 509 -4.43 -31.16 1.48
N MET A 510 -5.15 -30.18 2.05
CA MET A 510 -4.63 -29.38 3.16
C MET A 510 -4.43 -30.22 4.42
N LEU A 511 -5.33 -31.18 4.67
CA LEU A 511 -5.21 -32.11 5.80
C LEU A 511 -4.00 -33.04 5.62
N ALA A 512 -3.77 -33.54 4.42
CA ALA A 512 -2.60 -34.36 4.09
C ALA A 512 -1.31 -33.58 4.30
N LYS A 513 -1.24 -32.35 3.78
CA LYS A 513 -0.09 -31.45 3.95
C LYS A 513 0.27 -31.25 5.42
N TYR A 514 -0.73 -31.00 6.26
CA TYR A 514 -0.51 -30.84 7.69
C TYR A 514 -0.08 -32.13 8.37
N ARG A 515 -0.75 -33.27 8.11
CA ARG A 515 -0.38 -34.57 8.71
C ARG A 515 1.03 -35.01 8.33
N VAL A 516 1.44 -34.81 7.08
CA VAL A 516 2.80 -35.12 6.60
C VAL A 516 3.82 -34.20 7.27
N MET A 517 3.55 -32.89 7.33
CA MET A 517 4.44 -31.92 7.98
C MET A 517 4.60 -32.20 9.49
N ASP A 518 3.50 -32.49 10.18
CA ASP A 518 3.49 -32.78 11.61
C ASP A 518 4.22 -34.09 11.93
N ARG A 519 3.99 -35.15 11.12
CA ARG A 519 4.73 -36.41 11.19
C ARG A 519 6.22 -36.19 10.95
N ALA A 520 6.59 -35.45 9.90
CA ALA A 520 7.98 -35.16 9.58
C ALA A 520 8.68 -34.35 10.69
N ASN A 521 8.00 -33.37 11.30
CA ASN A 521 8.51 -32.62 12.43
C ASN A 521 8.69 -33.50 13.67
N ALA A 522 7.72 -34.36 13.98
CA ALA A 522 7.79 -35.29 15.12
C ALA A 522 8.90 -36.33 14.96
N GLU A 523 9.14 -36.80 13.72
CA GLU A 523 10.19 -37.76 13.37
C GLU A 523 11.56 -37.10 13.15
N GLY A 524 11.64 -35.77 13.10
CA GLY A 524 12.87 -35.04 12.79
C GLY A 524 13.36 -35.25 11.36
N ASN A 525 12.47 -35.56 10.42
CA ASN A 525 12.78 -35.86 9.02
C ASN A 525 13.03 -34.55 8.23
N VAL A 526 14.22 -33.98 8.42
CA VAL A 526 14.65 -32.72 7.78
C VAL A 526 14.71 -32.84 6.25
N GLU A 527 15.07 -34.00 5.73
CA GLU A 527 15.17 -34.25 4.29
C GLU A 527 13.80 -34.15 3.61
N LEU A 528 12.76 -34.75 4.21
CA LEU A 528 11.39 -34.64 3.73
C LEU A 528 10.86 -33.20 3.77
N LEU A 529 11.23 -32.40 4.78
CA LEU A 529 10.78 -31.01 4.92
C LEU A 529 11.50 -30.04 3.98
N GLN A 530 12.75 -30.34 3.61
CA GLN A 530 13.56 -29.49 2.72
C GLN A 530 13.40 -29.84 1.24
N SER A 531 13.14 -31.11 0.93
CA SER A 531 12.94 -31.56 -0.44
C SER A 531 11.49 -31.37 -0.88
N ARG A 532 11.26 -30.40 -1.77
CA ARG A 532 9.93 -30.12 -2.33
C ARG A 532 9.31 -31.34 -3.00
N GLU A 533 10.11 -32.11 -3.73
CA GLU A 533 9.64 -33.26 -4.50
C GLU A 533 9.20 -34.41 -3.58
N LEU A 534 10.00 -34.72 -2.56
CA LEU A 534 9.65 -35.75 -1.57
C LEU A 534 8.43 -35.34 -0.73
N PHE A 535 8.37 -34.06 -0.33
CA PHE A 535 7.24 -33.53 0.41
C PHE A 535 5.94 -33.62 -0.39
N GLU A 536 5.94 -33.14 -1.64
CA GLU A 536 4.77 -33.17 -2.52
C GLU A 536 4.32 -34.62 -2.81
N ALA A 537 5.26 -35.56 -2.98
CA ALA A 537 4.96 -36.98 -3.16
C ALA A 537 4.28 -37.59 -1.90
N ALA A 538 4.83 -37.35 -0.72
CA ALA A 538 4.26 -37.84 0.55
C ALA A 538 2.87 -37.24 0.83
N VAL A 539 2.68 -35.95 0.51
CA VAL A 539 1.37 -35.30 0.62
C VAL A 539 0.36 -35.94 -0.33
N LYS A 540 0.75 -36.25 -1.56
CA LYS A 540 -0.14 -36.89 -2.54
C LYS A 540 -0.57 -38.30 -2.12
N GLU A 541 0.34 -39.07 -1.54
CA GLU A 541 0.05 -40.39 -0.99
C GLU A 541 -0.96 -40.30 0.17
N GLU A 542 -0.69 -39.43 1.16
CA GLU A 542 -1.58 -39.23 2.31
C GLU A 542 -2.92 -38.62 1.89
N GLN A 543 -2.95 -37.73 0.90
CA GLN A 543 -4.17 -37.15 0.33
C GLN A 543 -5.08 -38.24 -0.23
N THR A 544 -4.54 -39.19 -1.00
CA THR A 544 -5.32 -40.28 -1.60
C THR A 544 -6.03 -41.11 -0.53
N ARG A 545 -5.39 -41.31 0.62
CA ARG A 545 -5.98 -41.99 1.78
C ARG A 545 -7.10 -41.16 2.42
N LEU A 546 -6.86 -39.85 2.57
CA LEU A 546 -7.77 -38.92 3.23
C LEU A 546 -9.01 -38.58 2.40
N GLU A 547 -8.95 -38.69 1.08
CA GLU A 547 -10.10 -38.46 0.20
C GLU A 547 -11.29 -39.36 0.57
N ALA A 548 -11.03 -40.63 0.90
CA ALA A 548 -12.07 -41.56 1.35
C ALA A 548 -12.63 -41.19 2.74
N GLU A 549 -11.76 -40.79 3.68
CA GLU A 549 -12.15 -40.32 5.04
C GLU A 549 -13.07 -39.09 4.93
N CYS A 550 -12.61 -38.06 4.21
CA CYS A 550 -13.36 -36.80 4.04
C CYS A 550 -14.67 -37.02 3.27
N ALA A 551 -14.70 -37.90 2.27
CA ALA A 551 -15.91 -38.23 1.52
C ALA A 551 -16.96 -38.94 2.37
N GLN A 552 -16.55 -39.81 3.30
CA GLN A 552 -17.46 -40.46 4.24
C GLN A 552 -17.98 -39.45 5.27
N GLU A 553 -17.08 -38.67 5.87
CA GLU A 553 -17.44 -37.63 6.84
C GLU A 553 -18.39 -36.58 6.22
N ARG A 554 -18.20 -36.23 4.94
CA ARG A 554 -19.12 -35.37 4.20
C ARG A 554 -20.56 -35.88 4.22
N LYS A 555 -20.78 -37.19 4.06
CA LYS A 555 -22.14 -37.76 4.10
C LYS A 555 -22.79 -37.58 5.47
N GLU A 556 -22.01 -37.74 6.53
CA GLU A 556 -22.48 -37.57 7.91
C GLU A 556 -22.83 -36.10 8.19
N VAL A 557 -21.99 -35.16 7.74
CA VAL A 557 -22.24 -33.72 7.89
C VAL A 557 -23.47 -33.28 7.09
N LEU A 558 -23.66 -33.81 5.88
CA LEU A 558 -24.87 -33.55 5.09
C LEU A 558 -26.13 -34.04 5.80
N ALA A 559 -26.08 -35.24 6.41
CA ALA A 559 -27.18 -35.80 7.18
C ALA A 559 -27.47 -35.00 8.47
N ALA A 560 -26.44 -34.40 9.07
CA ALA A 560 -26.56 -33.51 10.23
C ALA A 560 -27.09 -32.10 9.87
N GLY A 561 -27.45 -31.83 8.61
CA GLY A 561 -28.01 -30.55 8.17
C GLY A 561 -27.01 -29.57 7.54
N GLY A 562 -25.76 -30.00 7.31
CA GLY A 562 -24.71 -29.17 6.71
C GLY A 562 -24.09 -28.17 7.71
N LEU A 563 -23.45 -27.12 7.20
CA LEU A 563 -22.79 -26.12 8.06
C LEU A 563 -23.81 -25.16 8.70
N GLN A 564 -23.71 -24.98 10.02
CA GLN A 564 -24.46 -23.98 10.77
C GLN A 564 -23.64 -22.68 10.90
N ILE A 565 -24.25 -21.56 10.55
CA ILE A 565 -23.68 -20.23 10.70
C ILE A 565 -24.36 -19.50 11.86
N VAL A 566 -23.56 -19.05 12.83
CA VAL A 566 -24.03 -18.27 13.98
C VAL A 566 -23.40 -16.88 13.93
N GLY A 567 -24.20 -15.85 13.62
CA GLY A 567 -23.78 -14.46 13.75
C GLY A 567 -24.04 -13.99 15.17
N THR A 568 -23.03 -13.53 15.90
CA THR A 568 -23.25 -13.05 17.27
C THR A 568 -23.69 -11.60 17.34
N GLU A 569 -23.62 -10.87 16.21
CA GLU A 569 -24.03 -9.47 16.01
C GLU A 569 -24.28 -9.19 14.52
N ARG A 570 -24.91 -8.05 14.24
CA ARG A 570 -24.97 -7.48 12.89
C ARG A 570 -23.75 -6.60 12.63
N HIS A 571 -23.18 -6.72 11.45
CA HIS A 571 -22.11 -5.83 11.00
C HIS A 571 -22.68 -4.47 10.57
N GLU A 572 -21.78 -3.50 10.34
CA GLU A 572 -22.11 -2.17 9.80
C GLU A 572 -22.88 -2.21 8.48
N SER A 573 -22.73 -3.29 7.71
CA SER A 573 -23.40 -3.49 6.44
C SER A 573 -24.05 -4.87 6.34
N ARG A 574 -25.24 -4.90 5.71
CA ARG A 574 -25.97 -6.15 5.42
C ARG A 574 -25.17 -7.06 4.49
N ARG A 575 -24.30 -6.49 3.67
CA ARG A 575 -23.42 -7.21 2.75
C ARG A 575 -22.48 -8.17 3.49
N ILE A 576 -21.82 -7.68 4.53
CA ILE A 576 -20.87 -8.46 5.33
C ILE A 576 -21.60 -9.62 6.04
N ASP A 577 -22.80 -9.36 6.57
CA ASP A 577 -23.63 -10.42 7.13
C ASP A 577 -23.97 -11.50 6.11
N ASN A 578 -24.31 -11.11 4.87
CA ASN A 578 -24.62 -12.05 3.80
C ASN A 578 -23.39 -12.84 3.34
N GLN A 579 -22.18 -12.28 3.43
CA GLN A 579 -20.94 -13.02 3.21
C GLN A 579 -20.73 -14.09 4.27
N LEU A 580 -21.02 -13.79 5.54
CA LEU A 580 -20.96 -14.77 6.63
C LEU A 580 -21.98 -15.89 6.39
N ARG A 581 -23.25 -15.58 6.07
CA ARG A 581 -24.26 -16.58 5.67
C ARG A 581 -23.80 -17.43 4.48
N GLY A 582 -23.18 -16.79 3.49
CA GLY A 582 -22.63 -17.40 2.28
C GLY A 582 -21.49 -18.41 2.52
N ARG A 583 -21.02 -18.56 3.75
CA ARG A 583 -20.10 -19.64 4.13
C ARG A 583 -20.79 -21.01 4.12
N ALA A 584 -22.10 -21.07 4.36
CA ALA A 584 -22.90 -22.29 4.28
C ALA A 584 -23.73 -22.38 2.98
N GLY A 585 -24.16 -23.60 2.65
CA GLY A 585 -25.08 -23.87 1.54
C GLY A 585 -24.48 -23.76 0.13
N ARG A 586 -23.19 -24.07 0.00
CA ARG A 586 -22.43 -23.90 -1.26
C ARG A 586 -22.68 -25.05 -2.22
N GLN A 587 -22.70 -24.77 -3.52
CA GLN A 587 -22.97 -25.78 -4.57
C GLN A 587 -24.23 -26.63 -4.29
N GLY A 588 -25.26 -26.01 -3.70
CA GLY A 588 -26.53 -26.65 -3.35
C GLY A 588 -26.48 -27.59 -2.15
N ASP A 589 -25.39 -27.58 -1.36
CA ASP A 589 -25.36 -28.27 -0.07
C ASP A 589 -26.43 -27.69 0.89
N PRO A 590 -26.95 -28.49 1.83
CA PRO A 590 -27.75 -28.00 2.94
C PRO A 590 -26.90 -27.16 3.89
N GLY A 591 -27.57 -26.35 4.70
CA GLY A 591 -26.96 -25.53 5.74
C GLY A 591 -28.00 -24.63 6.37
N ALA A 592 -27.63 -23.99 7.46
CA ALA A 592 -28.49 -23.01 8.12
C ALA A 592 -27.69 -21.80 8.61
N SER A 593 -28.38 -20.67 8.77
CA SER A 593 -27.81 -19.47 9.36
C SER A 593 -28.78 -18.78 10.30
N ARG A 594 -28.27 -18.25 11.41
CA ARG A 594 -29.03 -17.46 12.39
C ARG A 594 -28.15 -16.37 12.99
N PHE A 595 -28.75 -15.22 13.29
CA PHE A 595 -28.08 -14.13 14.00
C PHE A 595 -28.72 -13.93 15.38
N TYR A 596 -27.88 -13.67 16.37
CA TYR A 596 -28.24 -13.39 17.75
C TYR A 596 -27.81 -11.96 18.04
N LEU A 597 -28.71 -11.12 18.55
CA LEU A 597 -28.49 -9.69 18.77
C LEU A 597 -28.86 -9.31 20.19
N SER A 598 -28.29 -8.21 20.69
CA SER A 598 -28.73 -7.58 21.93
C SER A 598 -28.99 -6.09 21.77
N LEU A 599 -29.78 -5.50 22.66
CA LEU A 599 -29.97 -4.05 22.71
C LEU A 599 -28.71 -3.29 23.16
N GLU A 600 -27.74 -4.01 23.75
CA GLU A 600 -26.45 -3.49 24.18
C GLU A 600 -25.40 -3.53 23.07
N ASP A 601 -25.69 -4.20 21.93
CA ASP A 601 -24.79 -4.25 20.79
C ASP A 601 -24.55 -2.85 20.20
N ASP A 602 -23.34 -2.58 19.71
CA ASP A 602 -22.95 -1.24 19.24
C ASP A 602 -23.88 -0.66 18.17
N LEU A 603 -24.30 -1.50 17.21
CA LEU A 603 -25.24 -1.09 16.17
C LEU A 603 -26.56 -0.59 16.77
N MET A 604 -27.08 -1.30 17.77
CA MET A 604 -28.34 -0.96 18.44
C MET A 604 -28.15 0.27 19.33
N ARG A 605 -27.11 0.30 20.16
CA ARG A 605 -26.80 1.41 21.06
C ARG A 605 -26.61 2.74 20.33
N ILE A 606 -25.98 2.73 19.15
CA ILE A 606 -25.64 3.95 18.41
C ILE A 606 -26.80 4.43 17.51
N PHE A 607 -27.58 3.50 16.91
CA PHE A 607 -28.52 3.84 15.83
C PHE A 607 -29.98 3.45 16.09
N ALA A 608 -30.26 2.52 16.99
CA ALA A 608 -31.59 2.17 17.44
C ALA A 608 -31.92 2.99 18.70
N GLY A 609 -32.32 4.25 18.51
CA GLY A 609 -32.40 5.27 19.57
C GLY A 609 -33.25 4.93 20.80
N GLU A 610 -33.19 5.81 21.81
CA GLU A 610 -33.83 5.73 23.15
C GLU A 610 -35.29 5.24 23.14
N ARG A 611 -36.02 5.54 22.06
CA ARG A 611 -37.42 5.16 21.86
C ARG A 611 -37.65 3.64 21.78
N ILE A 612 -36.70 2.88 21.21
CA ILE A 612 -36.80 1.41 21.11
C ILE A 612 -36.50 0.78 22.47
N GLN A 613 -35.45 1.26 23.15
CA GLN A 613 -35.15 0.82 24.52
C GLN A 613 -36.32 1.11 25.46
N ALA A 614 -36.86 2.33 25.46
CA ALA A 614 -38.01 2.72 26.30
C ALA A 614 -39.26 1.86 26.02
N MET A 615 -39.57 1.58 24.75
CA MET A 615 -40.71 0.75 24.37
C MET A 615 -40.53 -0.71 24.81
N MET A 616 -39.31 -1.27 24.70
CA MET A 616 -39.02 -2.63 25.14
C MET A 616 -39.01 -2.79 26.65
N THR A 617 -38.59 -1.76 27.40
CA THR A 617 -38.75 -1.71 28.86
C THR A 617 -40.23 -1.66 29.25
N THR A 618 -41.05 -0.94 28.50
CA THR A 618 -42.51 -0.81 28.75
C THR A 618 -43.28 -2.11 28.42
N LEU A 619 -42.79 -2.90 27.46
CA LEU A 619 -43.38 -4.18 27.06
C LEU A 619 -43.15 -5.32 28.07
N GLY A 620 -42.42 -5.09 29.16
CA GLY A 620 -42.26 -6.08 30.24
C GLY A 620 -41.49 -7.34 29.82
N MET A 621 -40.39 -7.19 29.08
CA MET A 621 -39.56 -8.32 28.68
C MET A 621 -39.04 -9.11 29.89
N GLU A 622 -39.42 -10.37 29.99
CA GLU A 622 -38.87 -11.33 30.94
C GLU A 622 -37.42 -11.69 30.58
N GLU A 623 -36.58 -11.91 31.60
CA GLU A 623 -35.19 -12.32 31.40
C GLU A 623 -35.11 -13.66 30.64
N GLY A 624 -34.27 -13.70 29.60
CA GLY A 624 -34.02 -14.91 28.81
C GLY A 624 -35.01 -15.25 27.69
N VAL A 625 -36.06 -14.45 27.45
CA VAL A 625 -37.00 -14.67 26.33
C VAL A 625 -36.57 -13.84 25.10
N PRO A 626 -36.21 -14.48 23.96
CA PRO A 626 -35.86 -13.74 22.75
C PRO A 626 -37.08 -13.13 22.08
N ILE A 627 -36.91 -11.95 21.46
CA ILE A 627 -37.92 -11.41 20.54
C ILE A 627 -37.66 -11.94 19.14
N GLU A 628 -38.59 -12.74 18.65
CA GLU A 628 -38.71 -13.12 17.25
C GLU A 628 -39.88 -12.35 16.62
N HIS A 629 -39.63 -11.15 16.09
CA HIS A 629 -40.69 -10.41 15.40
C HIS A 629 -40.14 -9.51 14.30
N LYS A 630 -40.80 -9.53 13.13
CA LYS A 630 -40.38 -8.83 11.91
C LYS A 630 -40.11 -7.33 12.08
N TRP A 631 -40.80 -6.67 13.03
CA TRP A 631 -40.57 -5.26 13.33
C TRP A 631 -39.17 -4.97 13.88
N VAL A 632 -38.61 -5.86 14.73
CA VAL A 632 -37.26 -5.71 15.27
C VAL A 632 -36.24 -5.92 14.17
N THR A 633 -36.43 -6.96 13.35
CA THR A 633 -35.61 -7.21 12.16
C THR A 633 -35.59 -6.01 11.22
N ASN A 634 -36.74 -5.35 11.01
CA ASN A 634 -36.83 -4.13 10.21
C ASN A 634 -36.13 -2.93 10.88
N ALA A 635 -36.23 -2.78 12.21
CA ALA A 635 -35.53 -1.71 12.94
C ALA A 635 -34.01 -1.87 12.85
N VAL A 636 -33.51 -3.10 13.01
CA VAL A 636 -32.10 -3.47 12.81
C VAL A 636 -31.66 -3.16 11.38
N ALA A 637 -32.44 -3.55 10.37
CA ALA A 637 -32.13 -3.25 8.97
C ALA A 637 -32.07 -1.73 8.70
N ASN A 638 -32.96 -0.94 9.31
CA ASN A 638 -32.93 0.52 9.20
C ASN A 638 -31.70 1.13 9.88
N ALA A 639 -31.26 0.56 11.01
CA ALA A 639 -30.03 0.97 11.68
C ALA A 639 -28.80 0.70 10.79
N GLN A 640 -28.68 -0.51 10.21
CA GLN A 640 -27.61 -0.82 9.25
C GLN A 640 -27.62 0.12 8.05
N LYS A 641 -28.80 0.41 7.47
CA LYS A 641 -28.92 1.32 6.34
C LYS A 641 -28.38 2.73 6.66
N LYS A 642 -28.65 3.26 7.86
CA LYS A 642 -28.11 4.56 8.29
C LYS A 642 -26.58 4.54 8.43
N VAL A 643 -26.01 3.42 8.88
CA VAL A 643 -24.55 3.23 8.95
C VAL A 643 -23.94 3.18 7.55
N GLU A 644 -24.57 2.44 6.64
CA GLU A 644 -24.16 2.36 5.23
C GLU A 644 -24.21 3.73 4.55
N GLU A 645 -25.31 4.49 4.72
CA GLU A 645 -25.44 5.86 4.20
C GLU A 645 -24.34 6.79 4.76
N ARG A 646 -24.06 6.72 6.08
CA ARG A 646 -22.95 7.48 6.70
C ARG A 646 -21.59 7.10 6.10
N ASN A 647 -21.32 5.80 5.96
CA ASN A 647 -20.06 5.30 5.40
C ASN A 647 -19.91 5.70 3.93
N PHE A 648 -21.01 5.69 3.17
CA PHE A 648 -21.06 6.18 1.80
C PHE A 648 -20.72 7.68 1.73
N ASP A 649 -21.29 8.50 2.61
CA ASP A 649 -21.01 9.94 2.64
C ASP A 649 -19.55 10.25 2.98
N ILE A 650 -18.93 9.49 3.89
CA ILE A 650 -17.50 9.60 4.20
C ILE A 650 -16.65 9.32 2.95
N ARG A 651 -16.92 8.21 2.25
CA ARG A 651 -16.19 7.85 1.02
C ARG A 651 -16.39 8.86 -0.09
N LYS A 652 -17.63 9.33 -0.27
CA LYS A 652 -17.98 10.34 -1.26
C LYS A 652 -17.23 11.64 -1.00
N ASN A 653 -17.22 12.12 0.24
CA ASN A 653 -16.48 13.33 0.61
C ASN A 653 -14.97 13.14 0.37
N LEU A 654 -14.37 12.02 0.77
CA LEU A 654 -12.97 11.71 0.51
C LEU A 654 -12.66 11.75 -0.99
N LEU A 655 -13.48 11.09 -1.82
CA LEU A 655 -13.31 11.07 -3.27
C LEU A 655 -13.40 12.45 -3.88
N GLU A 656 -14.34 13.29 -3.44
CA GLU A 656 -14.51 14.64 -3.99
C GLU A 656 -13.30 15.55 -3.72
N TYR A 657 -12.71 15.48 -2.52
CA TYR A 657 -11.46 16.19 -2.22
C TYR A 657 -10.28 15.61 -3.00
N ASP A 658 -10.16 14.28 -3.07
CA ASP A 658 -9.10 13.62 -3.83
C ASP A 658 -9.23 13.85 -5.34
N ASP A 659 -10.43 14.05 -5.89
CA ASP A 659 -10.63 14.32 -7.32
C ASP A 659 -10.00 15.67 -7.74
N VAL A 660 -10.07 16.68 -6.88
CA VAL A 660 -9.35 17.95 -7.08
C VAL A 660 -7.83 17.70 -7.11
N MET A 661 -7.32 16.97 -6.11
CA MET A 661 -5.90 16.62 -6.05
C MET A 661 -5.46 15.74 -7.21
N ASN A 662 -6.32 14.85 -7.70
CA ASN A 662 -6.03 13.92 -8.77
C ASN A 662 -5.85 14.63 -10.11
N GLN A 663 -6.61 15.69 -10.40
CA GLN A 663 -6.41 16.52 -11.60
C GLN A 663 -5.03 17.19 -11.59
N GLN A 664 -4.63 17.73 -10.44
CA GLN A 664 -3.32 18.36 -10.26
C GLN A 664 -2.20 17.32 -10.35
N ARG A 665 -2.38 16.17 -9.67
CA ARG A 665 -1.45 15.03 -9.67
C ARG A 665 -1.22 14.49 -11.08
N LYS A 666 -2.27 14.28 -11.87
CA LYS A 666 -2.15 13.83 -13.27
C LYS A 666 -1.29 14.79 -14.09
N SER A 667 -1.49 16.10 -13.91
CA SER A 667 -0.73 17.13 -14.62
C SER A 667 0.75 17.10 -14.22
N ILE A 668 1.05 17.04 -12.93
CA ILE A 668 2.44 17.00 -12.42
C ILE A 668 3.13 15.68 -12.76
N TYR A 669 2.46 14.54 -12.61
CA TYR A 669 3.04 13.24 -12.94
C TYR A 669 3.26 13.10 -14.45
N ALA A 670 2.37 13.64 -15.28
CA ALA A 670 2.58 13.71 -16.73
C ALA A 670 3.80 14.58 -17.07
N LEU A 671 3.90 15.78 -16.50
CA LEU A 671 5.05 16.67 -16.71
C LEU A 671 6.35 16.01 -16.24
N ARG A 672 6.37 15.46 -15.02
CA ARG A 672 7.52 14.75 -14.46
C ARG A 672 7.93 13.57 -15.33
N ARG A 673 6.97 12.83 -15.87
CA ARG A 673 7.22 11.70 -16.77
C ARG A 673 7.80 12.15 -18.12
N GLN A 674 7.30 13.23 -18.73
CA GLN A 674 7.89 13.79 -19.95
C GLN A 674 9.36 14.18 -19.73
N VAL A 675 9.66 14.83 -18.61
CA VAL A 675 11.02 15.21 -18.21
C VAL A 675 11.90 13.98 -17.98
N LEU A 676 11.39 12.94 -17.31
CA LEU A 676 12.10 11.67 -17.15
C LEU A 676 12.36 11.01 -18.50
N GLU A 677 11.36 10.90 -19.37
CA GLU A 677 11.48 10.20 -20.66
C GLU A 677 12.33 10.98 -21.68
N GLY A 678 12.54 12.29 -21.45
CA GLY A 678 13.18 13.19 -22.39
C GLY A 678 12.34 13.41 -23.65
N GLN A 679 11.04 13.17 -23.57
CA GLN A 679 10.10 13.29 -24.69
C GLN A 679 8.98 14.25 -24.31
N TYR A 680 8.85 15.35 -25.06
CA TYR A 680 7.91 16.42 -24.73
C TYR A 680 6.77 16.45 -25.75
N ARG A 681 5.54 16.38 -25.24
CA ARG A 681 4.33 16.30 -26.07
C ARG A 681 3.33 17.37 -25.64
N THR A 682 2.52 17.82 -26.59
CA THR A 682 1.36 18.65 -26.29
C THR A 682 0.44 17.93 -25.31
N VAL A 683 -0.18 18.68 -24.40
CA VAL A 683 -1.13 18.13 -23.42
C VAL A 683 -2.54 18.40 -23.96
N PRO A 684 -3.19 17.43 -24.62
CA PRO A 684 -4.56 17.60 -25.05
C PRO A 684 -5.48 17.73 -23.83
N THR A 685 -6.46 18.62 -23.92
CA THR A 685 -7.53 18.77 -22.94
C THR A 685 -8.34 17.48 -22.81
N GLU A 686 -9.06 17.28 -21.69
CA GLU A 686 -9.89 16.08 -21.52
C GLU A 686 -10.90 15.88 -22.66
N ASP A 687 -11.42 16.97 -23.23
CA ASP A 687 -12.36 16.92 -24.34
C ASP A 687 -11.69 16.59 -25.68
N GLU A 688 -10.44 17.04 -25.88
CA GLU A 688 -9.61 16.63 -27.03
C GLU A 688 -9.22 15.16 -26.95
N ILE A 689 -8.88 14.67 -25.75
CA ILE A 689 -8.62 13.24 -25.50
C ILE A 689 -9.87 12.41 -25.82
N LYS A 690 -11.07 12.85 -25.39
CA LYS A 690 -12.33 12.18 -25.74
C LYS A 690 -12.61 12.19 -27.24
N LYS A 691 -12.16 13.23 -27.95
CA LYS A 691 -12.23 13.34 -29.43
C LYS A 691 -11.13 12.56 -30.14
N GLY A 692 -10.25 11.87 -29.40
CA GLY A 692 -9.17 11.06 -29.96
C GLY A 692 -7.97 11.87 -30.48
N VAL A 693 -7.86 13.16 -30.11
CA VAL A 693 -6.69 13.98 -30.42
C VAL A 693 -5.49 13.39 -29.68
N LYS A 694 -4.43 13.09 -30.43
CA LYS A 694 -3.22 12.50 -29.88
C LYS A 694 -2.23 13.59 -29.47
N PRO A 695 -1.48 13.40 -28.37
CA PRO A 695 -0.34 14.25 -28.05
C PRO A 695 0.66 14.28 -29.21
N GLU A 696 0.96 15.47 -29.71
CA GLU A 696 1.94 15.68 -30.78
C GLU A 696 3.28 16.09 -30.18
N PRO A 697 4.43 15.73 -30.81
CA PRO A 697 5.71 16.28 -30.39
C PRO A 697 5.73 17.80 -30.54
N ILE A 698 6.38 18.48 -29.61
CA ILE A 698 6.52 19.94 -29.64
C ILE A 698 7.39 20.42 -30.81
N VAL A 699 8.30 19.56 -31.27
CA VAL A 699 9.16 19.80 -32.44
C VAL A 699 8.75 18.84 -33.56
N LYS A 700 8.79 19.28 -34.83
CA LYS A 700 8.48 18.42 -35.99
C LYS A 700 9.72 17.87 -36.70
N GLU A 701 10.84 18.58 -36.62
CA GLU A 701 12.08 18.26 -37.35
C GLU A 701 13.26 18.12 -36.39
N ILE A 702 14.19 17.22 -36.71
CA ILE A 702 15.36 16.97 -35.87
C ILE A 702 16.40 18.08 -36.13
N ASP A 703 16.94 18.64 -35.06
CA ASP A 703 18.13 19.48 -35.12
C ASP A 703 19.33 18.62 -35.55
N GLU A 704 19.78 18.82 -36.80
CA GLU A 704 20.89 18.04 -37.34
C GLU A 704 22.26 18.37 -36.73
N GLU A 705 22.41 19.51 -36.05
CA GLU A 705 23.64 19.78 -35.29
C GLU A 705 23.72 18.86 -34.07
N LEU A 706 22.63 18.78 -33.31
CA LEU A 706 22.51 17.89 -32.14
C LEU A 706 22.67 16.43 -32.52
N ARG A 707 22.00 15.99 -33.59
CA ARG A 707 22.09 14.61 -34.09
C ARG A 707 23.53 14.27 -34.51
N LYS A 708 24.19 15.11 -35.30
CA LYS A 708 25.59 14.89 -35.74
C LYS A 708 26.55 14.81 -34.57
N ARG A 709 26.33 15.62 -33.52
CA ARG A 709 27.16 15.63 -32.32
C ARG A 709 26.99 14.37 -31.46
N ALA A 710 25.76 13.88 -31.30
CA ALA A 710 25.48 12.66 -30.52
C ALA A 710 25.96 11.37 -31.21
N LYS A 711 25.96 11.35 -32.55
CA LYS A 711 26.24 10.16 -33.37
C LYS A 711 27.53 9.40 -33.02
N PRO A 712 28.72 10.01 -32.88
CA PRO A 712 29.94 9.27 -32.54
C PRO A 712 29.85 8.56 -31.18
N THR A 713 29.15 9.16 -30.21
CA THR A 713 28.95 8.54 -28.90
C THR A 713 27.98 7.37 -28.98
N LEU A 714 26.88 7.51 -29.72
CA LEU A 714 25.92 6.42 -29.96
C LEU A 714 26.55 5.24 -30.70
N GLU A 715 27.38 5.51 -31.71
CA GLU A 715 28.10 4.47 -32.45
C GLU A 715 29.06 3.70 -31.52
N ARG A 716 29.81 4.41 -30.67
CA ARG A 716 30.67 3.77 -29.65
C ARG A 716 29.86 2.91 -28.68
N MET A 717 28.70 3.40 -28.21
CA MET A 717 27.83 2.62 -27.33
C MET A 717 27.32 1.34 -28.01
N VAL A 718 26.87 1.41 -29.27
CA VAL A 718 26.43 0.22 -30.01
C VAL A 718 27.57 -0.78 -30.17
N LYS A 719 28.78 -0.33 -30.50
CA LYS A 719 29.98 -1.20 -30.58
C LYS A 719 30.29 -1.88 -29.26
N VAL A 720 30.31 -1.14 -28.16
CA VAL A 720 30.58 -1.66 -26.80
C VAL A 720 29.50 -2.66 -26.37
N HIS A 721 28.23 -2.36 -26.63
CA HIS A 721 27.11 -3.21 -26.22
C HIS A 721 26.84 -4.38 -27.19
N GLY A 722 27.35 -4.34 -28.42
CA GLY A 722 27.32 -5.43 -29.40
C GLY A 722 28.59 -6.28 -29.46
N ALA A 723 29.65 -5.93 -28.72
CA ALA A 723 30.89 -6.68 -28.69
C ALA A 723 30.65 -8.15 -28.28
N LYS A 724 31.18 -9.08 -29.10
CA LYS A 724 31.04 -10.54 -28.92
C LYS A 724 31.62 -11.02 -27.59
N ALA A 725 32.77 -10.49 -27.21
CA ALA A 725 33.35 -10.75 -25.90
C ALA A 725 32.60 -9.97 -24.81
N ILE A 726 32.28 -10.63 -23.69
CA ILE A 726 31.73 -9.98 -22.50
C ILE A 726 32.83 -9.13 -21.84
N PRO A 727 32.53 -7.91 -21.35
CA PRO A 727 33.52 -7.12 -20.64
C PRO A 727 34.08 -7.88 -19.43
N PRO A 728 35.40 -7.85 -19.19
CA PRO A 728 35.99 -8.47 -18.01
C PRO A 728 35.37 -7.90 -16.74
N GLN A 729 35.05 -8.77 -15.78
CA GLN A 729 34.39 -8.40 -14.53
C GLN A 729 35.42 -7.87 -13.52
N PRO A 730 35.09 -6.81 -12.76
CA PRO A 730 35.99 -6.30 -11.73
C PRO A 730 36.21 -7.36 -10.63
N PRO A 731 37.40 -7.42 -10.03
CA PRO A 731 37.66 -8.31 -8.91
C PRO A 731 36.75 -7.96 -7.72
N ALA A 732 36.35 -8.98 -6.96
CA ALA A 732 35.51 -8.80 -5.77
C ALA A 732 36.26 -7.98 -4.70
N ARG A 733 35.61 -6.94 -4.17
CA ARG A 733 36.19 -6.13 -3.10
C ARG A 733 36.37 -6.97 -1.82
N PRO A 734 37.53 -6.90 -1.14
CA PRO A 734 37.74 -7.55 0.14
C PRO A 734 36.73 -7.05 1.19
N GLN A 735 36.13 -7.97 1.95
CA GLN A 735 35.27 -7.58 3.06
C GLN A 735 36.12 -7.16 4.27
N PRO A 736 35.78 -6.05 4.96
CA PRO A 736 36.53 -5.60 6.10
C PRO A 736 36.54 -6.67 7.22
N PRO A 737 37.65 -6.84 7.94
CA PRO A 737 37.76 -7.85 8.98
C PRO A 737 36.84 -7.51 10.17
N PRO A 738 36.42 -8.52 10.98
CA PRO A 738 35.58 -8.30 12.15
C PRO A 738 36.28 -7.42 13.20
N ARG A 739 35.52 -6.72 14.04
CA ARG A 739 36.03 -5.70 14.98
C ARG A 739 37.11 -6.15 15.96
N ASN A 740 37.21 -7.44 16.23
CA ASN A 740 38.17 -8.03 17.18
C ASN A 740 39.26 -8.82 16.44
N ALA A 741 39.56 -8.46 15.19
CA ALA A 741 40.52 -9.17 14.37
C ALA A 741 41.91 -9.17 15.02
N THR A 742 42.55 -10.34 15.07
CA THR A 742 43.92 -10.47 15.56
C THR A 742 44.91 -9.76 14.63
N PRO A 743 46.12 -9.39 15.09
CA PRO A 743 47.16 -8.81 14.23
C PRO A 743 47.47 -9.67 13.00
N GLU A 744 47.38 -10.99 13.13
CA GLU A 744 47.55 -11.95 12.04
C GLU A 744 46.40 -11.87 11.02
N GLN A 745 45.15 -11.71 11.48
CA GLN A 745 43.98 -11.52 10.63
C GLN A 745 44.00 -10.16 9.90
N LEU A 746 44.51 -9.12 10.55
CA LEU A 746 44.74 -7.80 9.93
C LEU A 746 45.85 -7.86 8.87
N SER A 747 46.93 -8.59 9.14
CA SER A 747 47.99 -8.84 8.15
C SER A 747 47.45 -9.61 6.96
N ALA A 748 46.70 -10.69 7.19
CA ALA A 748 46.06 -11.47 6.13
C ALA A 748 45.08 -10.63 5.30
N PHE A 749 44.32 -9.73 5.93
CA PHE A 749 43.46 -8.79 5.22
C PHE A 749 44.27 -7.80 4.37
N ASN A 750 45.38 -7.27 4.87
CA ASN A 750 46.26 -6.38 4.09
C ASN A 750 46.88 -7.10 2.89
N ASP A 751 47.21 -8.39 3.01
CA ASP A 751 47.70 -9.20 1.89
C ASP A 751 46.60 -9.44 0.85
N VAL A 752 45.36 -9.68 1.30
CA VAL A 752 44.18 -9.76 0.41
C VAL A 752 43.91 -8.42 -0.28
N VAL A 753 44.07 -7.29 0.40
CA VAL A 753 43.94 -5.94 -0.19
C VAL A 753 45.03 -5.70 -1.24
N ARG A 754 46.29 -6.07 -0.96
CA ARG A 754 47.38 -5.98 -1.95
C ARG A 754 47.11 -6.88 -3.17
N ALA A 755 46.62 -8.09 -2.95
CA ALA A 755 46.22 -8.99 -4.04
C ALA A 755 45.06 -8.41 -4.85
N TYR A 756 44.07 -7.78 -4.19
CA TYR A 756 43.00 -7.04 -4.85
C TYR A 756 43.53 -5.86 -5.66
N ASP A 757 44.49 -5.09 -5.14
CA ASP A 757 45.07 -3.94 -5.86
C ASP A 757 45.80 -4.38 -7.13
N VAL A 758 46.51 -5.51 -7.09
CA VAL A 758 47.15 -6.12 -8.26
C VAL A 758 46.08 -6.60 -9.25
N ALA A 759 45.11 -7.39 -8.79
CA ALA A 759 44.01 -7.87 -9.63
C ALA A 759 43.19 -6.73 -10.25
N ALA A 760 43.04 -5.60 -9.53
CA ALA A 760 42.34 -4.42 -10.01
C ALA A 760 43.12 -3.72 -11.13
N ARG A 761 44.45 -3.68 -11.07
CA ARG A 761 45.29 -3.15 -12.16
C ARG A 761 45.25 -4.05 -13.38
N GLU A 762 45.39 -5.37 -13.19
CA GLU A 762 45.28 -6.35 -14.28
C GLU A 762 43.89 -6.31 -14.94
N TRP A 763 42.83 -6.15 -14.13
CA TRP A 763 41.48 -5.92 -14.62
C TRP A 763 41.36 -4.62 -15.42
N GLN A 764 41.97 -3.51 -14.98
CA GLN A 764 41.96 -2.26 -15.74
C GLN A 764 42.66 -2.40 -17.10
N GLU A 765 43.80 -3.08 -17.16
CA GLU A 765 44.52 -3.35 -18.41
C GLU A 765 43.71 -4.23 -19.36
N SER A 766 43.14 -5.32 -18.85
CA SER A 766 42.27 -6.20 -19.64
C SER A 766 40.96 -5.53 -20.06
N MET A 767 40.40 -4.63 -19.25
CA MET A 767 39.26 -3.79 -19.66
C MET A 767 39.62 -2.84 -20.81
N ARG A 768 40.81 -2.20 -20.76
CA ARG A 768 41.29 -1.34 -21.85
C ARG A 768 41.46 -2.11 -23.14
N ALA A 769 42.12 -3.27 -23.10
CA ALA A 769 42.30 -4.13 -24.27
C ALA A 769 40.95 -4.61 -24.85
N TRP A 770 39.99 -4.95 -23.98
CA TRP A 770 38.63 -5.28 -24.39
C TRP A 770 37.90 -4.11 -25.05
N GLN A 771 38.02 -2.89 -24.49
CA GLN A 771 37.43 -1.67 -25.05
C GLN A 771 38.01 -1.34 -26.43
N GLU A 772 39.33 -1.41 -26.59
CA GLU A 772 39.99 -1.19 -27.88
C GLU A 772 39.46 -2.17 -28.94
N THR A 773 39.36 -3.45 -28.57
CA THR A 773 38.80 -4.50 -29.45
C THR A 773 37.33 -4.22 -29.81
N ALA A 774 36.51 -3.85 -28.82
CA ALA A 774 35.10 -3.54 -29.03
C ALA A 774 34.91 -2.32 -29.95
N LEU A 775 35.71 -1.26 -29.76
CA LEU A 775 35.63 -0.01 -30.52
C LEU A 775 36.17 -0.14 -31.95
N ALA A 776 37.08 -1.08 -32.19
CA ALA A 776 37.59 -1.40 -33.52
C ALA A 776 36.59 -2.15 -34.41
N ALA A 777 35.55 -2.76 -33.82
CA ALA A 777 34.53 -3.50 -34.56
C ALA A 777 33.69 -2.58 -35.48
N ASN A 778 33.31 -3.09 -36.65
CA ASN A 778 32.31 -2.44 -37.49
C ASN A 778 30.90 -2.81 -37.01
N VAL A 779 29.98 -1.83 -36.96
CA VAL A 779 28.59 -2.05 -36.53
C VAL A 779 27.88 -3.07 -37.43
N ALA A 780 28.24 -3.16 -38.71
CA ALA A 780 27.67 -4.11 -39.65
C ALA A 780 28.01 -5.57 -39.33
N ASP A 781 29.10 -5.82 -38.61
CA ASP A 781 29.61 -7.16 -38.30
C ASP A 781 29.15 -7.68 -36.92
N LEU A 782 28.29 -6.92 -36.25
CA LEU A 782 27.73 -7.25 -34.94
C LEU A 782 26.51 -8.17 -35.12
N ASP A 783 26.39 -9.18 -34.26
CA ASP A 783 25.29 -10.15 -34.31
C ASP A 783 24.04 -9.64 -33.56
N GLU A 784 24.22 -9.14 -32.34
CA GLU A 784 23.15 -8.63 -31.48
C GLU A 784 23.70 -7.60 -30.50
N VAL A 785 22.86 -6.64 -30.11
CA VAL A 785 23.20 -5.64 -29.08
C VAL A 785 22.55 -6.00 -27.75
N ARG A 786 23.31 -5.88 -26.65
CA ARG A 786 22.79 -5.96 -25.28
C ARG A 786 21.88 -4.77 -24.96
N TRP A 787 20.64 -4.83 -25.44
CA TRP A 787 19.72 -3.68 -25.50
C TRP A 787 19.39 -3.05 -24.15
N GLN A 788 19.14 -3.81 -23.08
CA GLN A 788 18.81 -3.26 -21.75
C GLN A 788 19.92 -2.37 -21.20
N ALA A 789 21.16 -2.81 -21.37
CA ALA A 789 22.32 -2.05 -20.92
C ALA A 789 22.56 -0.83 -21.81
N LEU A 790 22.33 -0.95 -23.13
CA LEU A 790 22.44 0.15 -24.08
C LEU A 790 21.37 1.24 -23.80
N GLU A 791 20.11 0.87 -23.62
CA GLU A 791 18.99 1.78 -23.29
C GLU A 791 19.28 2.58 -22.02
N ARG A 792 19.77 1.92 -20.98
CA ARG A 792 20.17 2.57 -19.73
C ARG A 792 21.35 3.51 -19.93
N ASN A 793 22.37 3.11 -20.68
CA ASN A 793 23.54 3.94 -20.96
C ASN A 793 23.16 5.20 -21.78
N ILE A 794 22.32 5.04 -22.79
CA ILE A 794 21.76 6.16 -23.56
C ILE A 794 20.99 7.12 -22.64
N TYR A 795 20.20 6.59 -21.71
CA TYR A 795 19.48 7.42 -20.74
C TYR A 795 20.41 8.14 -19.77
N ASP A 796 21.43 7.47 -19.24
CA ASP A 796 22.36 8.06 -18.28
C ASP A 796 23.14 9.22 -18.93
N VAL A 797 23.43 9.14 -20.23
CA VAL A 797 24.17 10.17 -20.99
C VAL A 797 23.25 11.26 -21.55
N PHE A 798 22.16 10.89 -22.24
CA PHE A 798 21.31 11.82 -23.00
C PHE A 798 19.96 12.10 -22.33
N GLY A 799 19.57 11.31 -21.33
CA GLY A 799 18.25 11.36 -20.68
C GLY A 799 17.09 11.05 -21.59
N CYS A 800 17.34 10.29 -22.65
CA CYS A 800 16.33 9.89 -23.61
C CYS A 800 15.92 8.44 -23.34
N ARG A 801 14.62 8.20 -23.26
CA ARG A 801 14.05 6.85 -23.31
C ARG A 801 13.95 6.41 -24.76
N VAL A 802 14.57 5.28 -25.07
CA VAL A 802 14.53 4.64 -26.39
C VAL A 802 13.98 3.23 -26.26
N HIS A 803 13.41 2.69 -27.35
CA HIS A 803 12.79 1.36 -27.36
C HIS A 803 13.38 0.49 -28.47
N ILE A 804 14.41 -0.29 -28.15
CA ILE A 804 15.20 -1.02 -29.15
C ILE A 804 15.13 -2.55 -29.01
N GLU A 805 14.39 -3.07 -28.04
CA GLU A 805 14.22 -4.51 -27.77
C GLU A 805 13.90 -5.33 -29.05
N LYS A 806 12.89 -4.88 -29.83
CA LYS A 806 12.43 -5.61 -31.03
C LYS A 806 13.44 -5.63 -32.17
N ILE A 807 14.41 -4.72 -32.16
CA ILE A 807 15.40 -4.55 -33.23
C ILE A 807 16.82 -4.88 -32.78
N ALA A 808 17.03 -5.36 -31.55
CA ALA A 808 18.34 -5.63 -30.95
C ALA A 808 19.26 -6.53 -31.80
N LYS A 809 18.67 -7.45 -32.58
CA LYS A 809 19.36 -8.35 -33.53
C LYS A 809 19.75 -7.71 -34.86
N LYS A 810 19.50 -6.42 -35.04
CA LYS A 810 19.80 -5.65 -36.25
C LYS A 810 20.61 -4.41 -35.86
N PRO A 811 21.92 -4.54 -35.53
CA PRO A 811 22.70 -3.44 -34.96
C PRO A 811 22.77 -2.18 -35.81
N LYS A 812 22.73 -2.30 -37.14
CA LYS A 812 22.60 -1.16 -38.07
C LYS A 812 21.28 -0.41 -37.87
N LEU A 813 20.16 -1.13 -37.80
CA LEU A 813 18.84 -0.55 -37.57
C LEU A 813 18.75 0.04 -36.15
N VAL A 814 19.39 -0.59 -35.16
CA VAL A 814 19.53 -0.04 -33.80
C VAL A 814 20.20 1.33 -33.86
N LEU A 815 21.37 1.44 -34.52
CA LEU A 815 22.10 2.70 -34.63
C LEU A 815 21.26 3.78 -35.34
N GLU A 816 20.63 3.46 -36.47
CA GLU A 816 19.76 4.39 -37.20
C GLU A 816 18.57 4.85 -36.35
N THR A 817 17.97 3.95 -35.55
CA THR A 817 16.83 4.25 -34.68
C THR A 817 17.25 5.15 -33.52
N ILE A 818 18.34 4.81 -32.80
CA ILE A 818 18.79 5.63 -31.66
C ILE A 818 19.32 6.98 -32.12
N GLU A 819 19.97 7.10 -33.29
CA GLU A 819 20.36 8.40 -33.86
C GLU A 819 19.14 9.31 -34.03
N LYS A 820 18.03 8.74 -34.54
CA LYS A 820 16.78 9.47 -34.76
C LYS A 820 16.09 9.82 -33.44
N GLU A 821 15.91 8.86 -32.55
CA GLU A 821 15.18 9.05 -31.28
C GLU A 821 15.93 9.97 -30.32
N VAL A 822 17.26 9.83 -30.21
CA VAL A 822 18.09 10.73 -29.38
C VAL A 822 18.16 12.10 -30.02
N GLY A 823 18.35 12.22 -31.34
CA GLY A 823 18.33 13.52 -32.02
C GLY A 823 17.02 14.28 -31.81
N MET A 824 15.88 13.58 -31.95
CA MET A 824 14.56 14.14 -31.68
C MET A 824 14.41 14.58 -30.22
N SER A 825 14.75 13.71 -29.27
CA SER A 825 14.65 14.01 -27.84
C SER A 825 15.51 15.20 -27.43
N LEU A 826 16.73 15.32 -27.95
CA LEU A 826 17.59 16.47 -27.67
C LEU A 826 17.01 17.76 -28.28
N SER A 827 16.41 17.68 -29.46
CA SER A 827 15.72 18.81 -30.10
C SER A 827 14.54 19.28 -29.25
N GLU A 828 13.70 18.34 -28.79
CA GLU A 828 12.57 18.64 -27.90
C GLU A 828 13.04 19.18 -26.53
N GLN A 829 14.12 18.64 -25.96
CA GLN A 829 14.71 19.15 -24.72
C GLN A 829 15.21 20.60 -24.87
N ARG A 830 15.88 20.92 -25.98
CA ARG A 830 16.36 22.28 -26.30
C ARG A 830 15.19 23.23 -26.48
N GLU A 831 14.21 22.86 -27.30
CA GLU A 831 13.02 23.67 -27.54
C GLU A 831 12.28 23.96 -26.24
N ARG A 832 12.04 22.94 -25.42
CA ARG A 832 11.37 23.11 -24.12
C ARG A 832 12.10 24.06 -23.19
N MET A 833 13.42 24.09 -23.23
CA MET A 833 14.25 25.02 -22.45
C MET A 833 14.08 26.45 -22.95
N LEU A 834 13.96 26.65 -24.26
CA LEU A 834 13.72 27.98 -24.87
C LEU A 834 12.28 28.44 -24.67
N ASP A 835 11.28 27.58 -24.86
CA ASP A 835 9.87 27.82 -24.57
C ASP A 835 9.66 28.27 -23.12
N LEU A 836 10.45 27.73 -22.19
CA LEU A 836 10.40 28.14 -20.78
C LEU A 836 10.76 29.62 -20.61
N VAL A 837 11.74 30.12 -21.38
CA VAL A 837 12.12 31.53 -21.37
C VAL A 837 11.00 32.38 -21.96
N ASP A 838 10.45 31.95 -23.10
CA ASP A 838 9.35 32.65 -23.78
C ASP A 838 8.11 32.80 -22.87
N ASP A 839 7.65 31.70 -22.24
CA ASP A 839 6.51 31.71 -21.33
C ASP A 839 6.73 32.64 -20.12
N ILE A 840 7.93 32.65 -19.54
CA ILE A 840 8.26 33.54 -18.43
C ILE A 840 8.29 35.00 -18.88
N VAL A 841 8.92 35.29 -20.03
CA VAL A 841 8.98 36.66 -20.58
C VAL A 841 7.58 37.16 -20.91
N GLY A 842 6.76 36.37 -21.60
CA GLY A 842 5.38 36.71 -21.92
C GLY A 842 4.57 37.11 -20.68
N LYS A 843 4.66 36.31 -19.61
CA LYS A 843 3.98 36.62 -18.33
C LYS A 843 4.53 37.86 -17.63
N LEU A 844 5.84 38.08 -17.66
CA LEU A 844 6.46 39.28 -17.07
C LEU A 844 5.98 40.54 -17.78
N VAL A 845 5.95 40.51 -19.12
CA VAL A 845 5.49 41.62 -19.94
C VAL A 845 3.99 41.82 -19.77
N GLU A 846 3.16 40.77 -19.82
CA GLU A 846 1.71 40.88 -19.61
C GLU A 846 1.37 41.52 -18.25
N ARG A 847 2.12 41.19 -17.19
CA ARG A 847 1.89 41.72 -15.84
C ARG A 847 2.28 43.19 -15.70
N THR A 848 3.36 43.63 -16.33
CA THR A 848 3.97 44.96 -16.13
C THR A 848 3.62 45.95 -17.23
N CYS A 849 3.40 45.45 -18.43
CA CYS A 849 3.10 46.15 -19.67
C CYS A 849 1.83 45.56 -20.30
N PRO A 850 0.67 45.63 -19.62
CA PRO A 850 -0.52 44.94 -20.09
C PRO A 850 -1.05 45.57 -21.39
N PRO A 851 -1.55 44.77 -22.34
CA PRO A 851 -1.94 45.24 -23.68
C PRO A 851 -3.14 46.20 -23.66
N ASN A 852 -3.88 46.25 -22.55
CA ASN A 852 -5.02 47.13 -22.35
C ASN A 852 -4.64 48.53 -21.80
N LYS A 853 -3.35 48.80 -21.57
CA LYS A 853 -2.83 50.11 -21.16
C LYS A 853 -1.93 50.70 -22.22
N HIS A 854 -1.88 52.02 -22.31
CA HIS A 854 -0.94 52.72 -23.17
C HIS A 854 0.50 52.54 -22.66
N ALA A 855 1.47 52.55 -23.58
CA ALA A 855 2.89 52.32 -23.28
C ALA A 855 3.47 53.32 -22.25
N GLU A 856 2.89 54.51 -22.15
CA GLU A 856 3.28 55.53 -21.17
C GLU A 856 2.93 55.14 -19.72
N ASP A 857 1.94 54.24 -19.53
CA ASP A 857 1.46 53.77 -18.23
C ASP A 857 2.06 52.40 -17.84
N TRP A 858 3.04 51.90 -18.61
CA TRP A 858 3.70 50.61 -18.34
C TRP A 858 4.72 50.73 -17.20
N ASP A 859 4.79 49.69 -16.36
CA ASP A 859 5.74 49.59 -15.26
C ASP A 859 7.09 49.01 -15.73
N PHE A 860 7.86 49.82 -16.45
CA PHE A 860 9.18 49.41 -16.93
C PHE A 860 10.19 49.15 -15.80
N ASP A 861 10.05 49.80 -14.63
CA ASP A 861 10.95 49.58 -13.50
C ASP A 861 10.70 48.21 -12.86
N GLY A 862 9.42 47.85 -12.67
CA GLY A 862 9.00 46.53 -12.22
C GLY A 862 9.41 45.43 -13.20
N LEU A 863 9.31 45.68 -14.51
CA LEU A 863 9.80 44.77 -15.55
C LEU A 863 11.32 44.56 -15.45
N ARG A 864 12.10 45.66 -15.38
CA ARG A 864 13.57 45.62 -15.25
C ARG A 864 14.00 44.77 -14.05
N LYS A 865 13.42 45.04 -12.89
CA LYS A 865 13.71 44.33 -11.65
C LYS A 865 13.36 42.84 -11.74
N SER A 866 12.14 42.52 -12.21
CA SER A 866 11.68 41.13 -12.29
C SER A 866 12.50 40.30 -13.28
N TYR A 867 12.89 40.90 -14.41
CA TYR A 867 13.72 40.25 -15.43
C TYR A 867 15.14 40.00 -14.91
N GLU A 868 15.75 40.96 -14.21
CA GLU A 868 17.08 40.80 -13.60
C GLU A 868 17.08 39.78 -12.46
N GLU A 869 16.05 39.75 -11.61
CA GLU A 869 15.92 38.75 -10.55
C GLU A 869 15.80 37.32 -11.11
N THR A 870 15.02 37.16 -12.18
CA THR A 870 14.72 35.85 -12.79
C THR A 870 15.90 35.32 -13.61
N PHE A 871 16.44 36.13 -14.52
CA PHE A 871 17.45 35.71 -15.48
C PHE A 871 18.88 36.15 -15.12
N GLY A 872 19.05 37.04 -14.15
CA GLY A 872 20.36 37.65 -13.87
C GLY A 872 20.85 38.57 -15.00
N LEU A 873 19.93 39.05 -15.85
CA LEU A 873 20.22 39.87 -17.03
C LEU A 873 19.60 41.25 -16.88
N LYS A 874 20.32 42.29 -17.31
CA LYS A 874 19.76 43.65 -17.33
C LYS A 874 18.89 43.83 -18.57
N ALA A 875 17.61 44.14 -18.37
CA ALA A 875 16.72 44.52 -19.46
C ALA A 875 17.02 45.97 -19.90
N GLY A 876 17.78 46.12 -20.97
CA GLY A 876 18.21 47.43 -21.49
C GLY A 876 17.28 48.00 -22.55
N ALA A 877 17.05 49.32 -22.50
CA ALA A 877 16.32 50.09 -23.52
C ALA A 877 14.87 49.62 -23.78
N VAL A 878 14.19 49.12 -22.74
CA VAL A 878 12.79 48.65 -22.80
C VAL A 878 11.79 49.77 -23.09
N GLU A 879 12.14 51.01 -22.75
CA GLU A 879 11.30 52.21 -22.89
C GLU A 879 11.15 52.66 -24.35
N LYS A 880 11.95 52.09 -25.26
CA LYS A 880 11.90 52.38 -26.70
C LYS A 880 10.80 51.59 -27.43
N PHE A 881 10.15 50.66 -26.73
CA PHE A 881 9.13 49.80 -27.30
C PHE A 881 7.74 50.34 -26.95
N HIS A 882 6.85 50.30 -27.94
CA HIS A 882 5.45 50.71 -27.81
C HIS A 882 4.47 49.58 -28.08
N ASP A 883 4.99 48.40 -28.44
CA ASP A 883 4.25 47.19 -28.72
C ASP A 883 4.72 46.05 -27.80
N VAL A 884 3.77 45.27 -27.31
CA VAL A 884 4.00 44.20 -26.32
C VAL A 884 4.73 43.03 -26.96
N GLU A 885 4.42 42.69 -28.21
CA GLU A 885 5.02 41.57 -28.93
C GLU A 885 6.49 41.89 -29.25
N ASP A 886 6.78 43.10 -29.74
CA ASP A 886 8.15 43.54 -30.01
C ASP A 886 9.02 43.57 -28.73
N LEU A 887 8.45 44.03 -27.60
CA LEU A 887 9.14 44.05 -26.31
C LEU A 887 9.42 42.63 -25.80
N ALA A 888 8.44 41.73 -25.88
CA ALA A 888 8.59 40.34 -25.48
C ALA A 888 9.63 39.62 -26.35
N GLU A 889 9.57 39.76 -27.68
CA GLU A 889 10.53 39.17 -28.61
C GLU A 889 11.95 39.66 -28.32
N ARG A 890 12.12 40.96 -28.04
CA ARG A 890 13.42 41.53 -27.69
C ARG A 890 13.98 40.94 -26.39
N LEU A 891 13.17 40.78 -25.35
CA LEU A 891 13.61 40.19 -24.07
C LEU A 891 13.87 38.69 -24.18
N TYR A 892 13.09 37.98 -24.99
CA TYR A 892 13.31 36.58 -25.31
C TYR A 892 14.67 36.38 -26.01
N LYS A 893 14.97 37.16 -27.05
CA LYS A 893 16.24 37.08 -27.78
C LYS A 893 17.48 37.29 -26.90
N ASP A 894 17.39 38.16 -25.90
CA ASP A 894 18.47 38.32 -24.91
C ASP A 894 18.68 37.06 -24.06
N GLY A 895 17.58 36.45 -23.61
CA GLY A 895 17.62 35.20 -22.85
C GLY A 895 18.14 34.04 -23.68
N GLU A 896 17.63 33.87 -24.90
CA GLU A 896 18.04 32.87 -25.88
C GLU A 896 19.54 32.97 -26.17
N ALA A 897 20.05 34.17 -26.48
CA ALA A 897 21.46 34.37 -26.79
C ALA A 897 22.39 33.92 -25.66
N VAL A 898 22.00 34.12 -24.40
CA VAL A 898 22.76 33.69 -23.23
C VAL A 898 22.72 32.17 -23.07
N LEU A 899 21.57 31.53 -23.25
CA LEU A 899 21.45 30.07 -23.17
C LEU A 899 22.23 29.38 -24.29
N LEU A 900 22.12 29.84 -25.53
CA LEU A 900 22.88 29.30 -26.67
C LEU A 900 24.40 29.51 -26.49
N LYS A 901 24.82 30.61 -25.88
CA LYS A 901 26.23 30.80 -25.52
C LYS A 901 26.69 29.79 -24.47
N LYS A 902 25.91 29.59 -23.40
CA LYS A 902 26.21 28.59 -22.37
C LYS A 902 26.22 27.18 -22.94
N GLU A 903 25.33 26.88 -23.88
CA GLU A 903 25.28 25.59 -24.56
C GLU A 903 26.56 25.30 -25.33
N LYS A 904 27.12 26.30 -26.02
CA LYS A 904 28.42 26.20 -26.69
C LYS A 904 29.58 25.98 -25.70
N GLU A 905 29.54 26.62 -24.54
CA GLU A 905 30.58 26.54 -23.50
C GLU A 905 30.54 25.21 -22.70
N ILE A 906 29.35 24.73 -22.33
CA ILE A 906 29.12 23.54 -21.48
C ILE A 906 28.98 22.26 -22.33
N GLY A 907 28.49 22.40 -23.56
CA GLY A 907 28.02 21.32 -24.40
C GLY A 907 26.51 21.06 -24.22
N PRO A 908 25.77 20.79 -25.30
CA PRO A 908 24.32 20.54 -25.27
C PRO A 908 23.95 19.35 -24.39
N GLU A 909 24.71 18.25 -24.43
CA GLU A 909 24.38 17.05 -23.65
C GLU A 909 24.38 17.34 -22.15
N ASN A 910 25.40 18.06 -21.68
CA ASN A 910 25.57 18.43 -20.28
C ASN A 910 24.58 19.50 -19.84
N LEU A 911 24.33 20.52 -20.68
CA LEU A 911 23.38 21.58 -20.38
C LEU A 911 21.94 21.04 -20.30
N LEU A 912 21.53 20.19 -21.25
CA LEU A 912 20.20 19.58 -21.25
C LEU A 912 20.04 18.55 -20.12
N ALA A 913 21.09 17.83 -19.75
CA ALA A 913 21.09 17.00 -18.55
C ALA A 913 20.91 17.84 -17.27
N ALA A 914 21.57 18.99 -17.17
CA ALA A 914 21.39 19.93 -16.06
C ALA A 914 19.97 20.49 -16.03
N PHE A 915 19.43 20.89 -17.18
CA PHE A 915 18.05 21.35 -17.34
C PHE A 915 17.06 20.31 -16.79
N ARG A 916 17.15 19.06 -17.24
CA ARG A 916 16.31 17.95 -16.76
C ARG A 916 16.41 17.77 -15.25
N ASN A 917 17.62 17.78 -14.70
CA ASN A 917 17.85 17.60 -13.27
C ASN A 917 17.27 18.75 -12.44
N PHE A 918 17.42 20.00 -12.88
CA PHE A 918 16.77 21.14 -12.23
C PHE A 918 15.26 21.00 -12.30
N TYR A 919 14.71 20.65 -13.46
CA TYR A 919 13.27 20.49 -13.63
C TYR A 919 12.70 19.41 -12.69
N LEU A 920 13.32 18.21 -12.63
CA LEU A 920 12.89 17.14 -11.71
C LEU A 920 12.99 17.57 -10.25
N ARG A 921 14.10 18.21 -9.85
CA ARG A 921 14.30 18.66 -8.46
C ARG A 921 13.27 19.71 -8.06
N GLU A 922 13.00 20.68 -8.94
CA GLU A 922 12.04 21.75 -8.66
C GLU A 922 10.59 21.23 -8.67
N ILE A 923 10.23 20.32 -9.57
CA ILE A 923 8.94 19.62 -9.52
C ILE A 923 8.78 18.93 -8.16
N ASP A 924 9.73 18.08 -7.79
CA ASP A 924 9.60 17.25 -6.60
C ASP A 924 9.53 18.11 -5.32
N ARG A 925 10.37 19.15 -5.22
CA ARG A 925 10.36 20.09 -4.09
C ARG A 925 9.02 20.84 -3.97
N GLN A 926 8.60 21.51 -5.04
CA GLN A 926 7.40 22.35 -5.04
C GLN A 926 6.13 21.51 -4.87
N TRP A 927 6.11 20.29 -5.43
CA TRP A 927 4.99 19.36 -5.26
C TRP A 927 4.84 18.90 -3.81
N LEU A 928 5.95 18.61 -3.11
CA LEU A 928 5.91 18.24 -1.69
C LEU A 928 5.35 19.37 -0.81
N ASP A 929 5.78 20.60 -1.06
CA ASP A 929 5.26 21.78 -0.36
C ASP A 929 3.77 21.98 -0.67
N HIS A 930 3.37 21.79 -1.93
CA HIS A 930 1.97 21.86 -2.35
C HIS A 930 1.10 20.79 -1.70
N LEU A 931 1.55 19.54 -1.62
CA LEU A 931 0.83 18.48 -0.89
C LEU A 931 0.59 18.87 0.56
N THR A 932 1.60 19.44 1.22
CA THR A 932 1.49 19.93 2.60
C THR A 932 0.44 21.05 2.71
N ASN A 933 0.49 22.03 1.81
CA ASN A 933 -0.49 23.12 1.77
C ASN A 933 -1.91 22.62 1.49
N MET A 934 -2.06 21.60 0.65
CA MET A 934 -3.36 21.01 0.31
C MET A 934 -3.96 20.19 1.45
N ASP A 935 -3.14 19.48 2.23
CA ASP A 935 -3.57 18.81 3.46
C ASP A 935 -4.02 19.85 4.51
N GLN A 936 -3.24 20.92 4.69
CA GLN A 936 -3.61 22.03 5.60
C GLN A 936 -4.89 22.74 5.16
N LEU A 937 -5.05 22.99 3.85
CA LEU A 937 -6.25 23.60 3.27
C LEU A 937 -7.46 22.71 3.51
N ARG A 938 -7.36 21.40 3.24
CA ARG A 938 -8.47 20.44 3.45
C ARG A 938 -8.95 20.46 4.89
N ASP A 939 -8.02 20.49 5.85
CA ASP A 939 -8.33 20.48 7.27
C ASP A 939 -8.93 21.81 7.76
N GLY A 940 -8.59 22.93 7.12
CA GLY A 940 -9.09 24.28 7.46
C GLY A 940 -10.36 24.72 6.72
N ILE A 941 -10.66 24.15 5.55
CA ILE A 941 -11.71 24.65 4.65
C ILE A 941 -13.13 24.51 5.21
N GLY A 942 -13.35 23.56 6.13
CA GLY A 942 -14.64 23.37 6.79
C GLY A 942 -15.13 24.64 7.51
N LEU A 943 -14.20 25.47 7.99
CA LEU A 943 -14.49 26.74 8.66
C LEU A 943 -15.05 27.81 7.70
N ARG A 944 -14.90 27.66 6.38
CA ARG A 944 -15.54 28.55 5.39
C ARG A 944 -17.04 28.31 5.24
N GLY A 945 -17.54 27.16 5.72
CA GLY A 945 -18.97 26.84 5.75
C GLY A 945 -19.78 27.82 6.60
N TYR A 946 -19.16 28.44 7.60
CA TYR A 946 -19.80 29.47 8.44
C TYR A 946 -20.18 30.73 7.65
N GLY A 947 -19.41 31.09 6.61
CA GLY A 947 -19.72 32.21 5.73
C GLY A 947 -20.79 31.91 4.66
N GLN A 948 -21.61 30.85 4.83
CA GLN A 948 -22.58 30.34 3.84
C GLN A 948 -21.96 30.01 2.45
N ARG A 949 -20.65 29.79 2.39
CA ARG A 949 -19.95 29.34 1.19
C ARG A 949 -19.81 27.83 1.21
N ASP A 950 -19.95 27.19 0.05
CA ASP A 950 -19.72 25.76 -0.11
C ASP A 950 -18.22 25.45 0.06
N PRO A 951 -17.79 24.74 1.12
CA PRO A 951 -16.38 24.46 1.38
C PRO A 951 -15.69 23.74 0.22
N LYS A 952 -16.42 22.92 -0.54
CA LYS A 952 -15.85 22.16 -1.66
C LYS A 952 -15.51 23.06 -2.84
N LYS A 953 -16.34 24.05 -3.11
CA LYS A 953 -16.08 25.04 -4.17
C LYS A 953 -14.89 25.91 -3.82
N GLU A 954 -14.80 26.34 -2.56
CA GLU A 954 -13.65 27.11 -2.06
C GLU A 954 -12.36 26.28 -2.10
N TYR A 955 -12.40 25.02 -1.64
CA TYR A 955 -11.26 24.09 -1.73
C TYR A 955 -10.77 23.93 -3.17
N LYS A 956 -11.69 23.75 -4.12
CA LYS A 956 -11.35 23.61 -5.54
C LYS A 956 -10.72 24.90 -6.09
N LYS A 957 -11.27 26.06 -5.76
CA LYS A 957 -10.79 27.36 -6.23
C LYS A 957 -9.39 27.65 -5.68
N GLU A 958 -9.23 27.64 -4.37
CA GLU A 958 -7.94 27.92 -3.73
C GLU A 958 -6.89 26.87 -4.05
N GLY A 959 -7.28 25.59 -4.08
CA GLY A 959 -6.39 24.51 -4.48
C GLY A 959 -5.89 24.69 -5.91
N TYR A 960 -6.72 25.20 -6.82
CA TYR A 960 -6.32 25.53 -8.18
C TYR A 960 -5.38 26.74 -8.22
N ASP A 961 -5.66 27.81 -7.47
CA ASP A 961 -4.81 28.99 -7.40
C ASP A 961 -3.40 28.65 -6.86
N LEU A 962 -3.34 27.84 -5.77
CA LEU A 962 -2.10 27.30 -5.24
C LEU A 962 -1.34 26.47 -6.28
N PHE A 963 -2.06 25.64 -7.03
CA PHE A 963 -1.49 24.79 -8.08
C PHE A 963 -0.88 25.59 -9.25
N VAL A 964 -1.57 26.65 -9.69
CA VAL A 964 -1.05 27.56 -10.72
C VAL A 964 0.20 28.25 -10.21
N GLY A 965 0.16 28.82 -9.01
CA GLY A 965 1.32 29.49 -8.40
C GLY A 965 2.52 28.54 -8.20
N MET A 966 2.28 27.29 -7.81
CA MET A 966 3.31 26.26 -7.73
C MET A 966 3.92 25.97 -9.11
N THR A 967 3.09 25.80 -10.14
CA THR A 967 3.55 25.51 -11.51
C THR A 967 4.40 26.65 -12.08
N GLU A 968 4.02 27.89 -11.82
CA GLU A 968 4.80 29.08 -12.19
C GLU A 968 6.11 29.16 -11.42
N SER A 969 6.08 28.83 -10.13
CA SER A 969 7.29 28.78 -9.29
C SER A 969 8.28 27.73 -9.77
N ILE A 970 7.83 26.54 -10.19
CA ILE A 970 8.69 25.52 -10.80
C ILE A 970 9.41 26.11 -12.01
N LYS A 971 8.66 26.70 -12.94
CA LYS A 971 9.20 27.29 -14.17
C LYS A 971 10.25 28.37 -13.87
N ALA A 972 9.91 29.32 -13.00
CA ALA A 972 10.79 30.40 -12.61
C ALA A 972 12.09 29.91 -11.94
N GLN A 973 12.01 28.93 -11.03
CA GLN A 973 13.19 28.40 -10.32
C GLN A 973 14.10 27.57 -11.25
N VAL A 974 13.53 26.87 -12.22
CA VAL A 974 14.30 26.17 -13.26
C VAL A 974 15.05 27.17 -14.13
N ALA A 975 14.37 28.20 -14.65
CA ALA A 975 15.00 29.25 -15.45
C ALA A 975 16.11 29.95 -14.64
N PHE A 976 15.82 30.37 -13.41
CA PHE A 976 16.81 30.97 -12.52
C PHE A 976 18.07 30.10 -12.33
N SER A 977 17.90 28.80 -12.11
CA SER A 977 19.01 27.86 -11.96
C SER A 977 19.81 27.72 -13.26
N MET A 978 19.12 27.68 -14.41
CA MET A 978 19.75 27.56 -15.73
C MET A 978 20.58 28.78 -16.10
N PHE A 979 20.12 30.01 -15.81
CA PHE A 979 20.89 31.21 -16.14
C PHE A 979 22.11 31.41 -15.23
N ARG A 980 22.05 30.91 -13.99
CA ARG A 980 23.13 30.98 -13.01
C ARG A 980 24.13 29.83 -13.09
N ILE A 981 23.89 28.81 -13.92
CA ILE A 981 24.83 27.71 -14.09
C ILE A 981 26.17 28.25 -14.60
N GLN A 982 27.26 27.86 -13.94
CA GLN A 982 28.62 28.21 -14.32
C GLN A 982 29.39 26.94 -14.68
N VAL A 983 30.23 27.03 -15.72
CA VAL A 983 31.18 25.96 -16.05
C VAL A 983 32.17 25.86 -14.90
N MET A 984 32.11 24.75 -14.15
CA MET A 984 33.14 24.45 -13.16
C MET A 984 34.43 24.08 -13.90
N ARG A 985 35.56 24.66 -13.49
CA ARG A 985 36.86 24.32 -14.08
C ARG A 985 37.18 22.86 -13.78
N GLU A 986 37.92 22.16 -14.64
CA GLU A 986 38.27 20.74 -14.46
C GLU A 986 38.88 20.44 -13.07
N GLU A 987 39.62 21.39 -12.49
CA GLU A 987 40.17 21.28 -11.14
C GLU A 987 39.10 21.30 -10.04
N ASP A 988 38.02 22.06 -10.22
CA ASP A 988 36.92 22.14 -9.26
C ASP A 988 36.00 20.91 -9.37
N VAL A 989 35.85 20.35 -10.58
CA VAL A 989 35.17 19.05 -10.80
C VAL A 989 35.95 17.93 -10.12
N ARG A 990 37.28 17.86 -10.29
CA ARG A 990 38.13 16.89 -9.58
C ARG A 990 38.06 17.07 -8.06
N ARG A 991 38.05 18.31 -7.56
CA ARG A 991 37.89 18.61 -6.13
C ARG A 991 36.52 18.19 -5.61
N LEU A 992 35.45 18.39 -6.37
CA LEU A 992 34.08 17.97 -6.03
C LEU A 992 33.90 16.46 -6.11
N GLU A 993 34.50 15.78 -7.09
CA GLU A 993 34.51 14.33 -7.18
C GLU A 993 35.30 13.72 -6.03
N GLU A 994 36.44 14.31 -5.66
CA GLU A 994 37.17 13.96 -4.44
C GLU A 994 36.35 14.26 -3.18
N GLN A 995 35.63 15.39 -3.12
CA GLN A 995 34.75 15.71 -1.99
C GLN A 995 33.59 14.73 -1.90
N ARG A 996 32.90 14.40 -3.01
CA ARG A 996 31.86 13.37 -3.05
C ARG A 996 32.41 12.01 -2.68
N ARG A 997 33.61 11.65 -3.16
CA ARG A 997 34.27 10.40 -2.77
C ARG A 997 34.57 10.39 -1.27
N ARG A 998 35.09 11.50 -0.74
CA ARG A 998 35.34 11.71 0.70
C ARG A 998 34.06 11.79 1.52
N GLU A 999 32.94 12.29 0.98
CA GLU A 999 31.64 12.37 1.64
C GLU A 999 30.96 11.02 1.66
N VAL A 1000 31.02 10.25 0.58
CA VAL A 1000 30.56 8.85 0.53
C VAL A 1000 31.44 7.99 1.45
N GLU A 1001 32.76 8.17 1.43
CA GLU A 1001 33.70 7.54 2.37
C GLU A 1001 33.43 8.00 3.81
N ALA A 1002 33.12 9.28 4.05
CA ALA A 1002 32.81 9.82 5.37
C ALA A 1002 31.41 9.40 5.86
N GLN A 1003 30.44 9.23 4.96
CA GLN A 1003 29.12 8.72 5.26
C GLN A 1003 29.22 7.21 5.56
N GLN A 1004 30.02 6.46 4.80
CA GLN A 1004 30.39 5.08 5.14
C GLN A 1004 31.16 5.01 6.46
N GLN A 1005 32.08 5.93 6.74
CA GLN A 1005 32.79 6.01 8.02
C GLN A 1005 31.88 6.45 9.15
N ARG A 1006 30.88 7.31 8.94
CA ARG A 1006 29.86 7.69 9.94
C ARG A 1006 28.92 6.54 10.21
N ILE A 1007 28.49 5.80 9.20
CA ILE A 1007 27.73 4.55 9.36
C ILE A 1007 28.59 3.54 10.12
N MET A 1008 29.89 3.42 9.78
CA MET A 1008 30.83 2.55 10.49
C MET A 1008 31.08 3.02 11.94
N GLN A 1009 31.19 4.32 12.19
CA GLN A 1009 31.38 4.94 13.52
C GLN A 1009 30.11 4.89 14.37
N GLN A 1010 28.92 5.06 13.80
CA GLN A 1010 27.64 4.83 14.46
C GLN A 1010 27.50 3.36 14.83
N HIS A 1011 27.95 2.44 13.95
CA HIS A 1011 28.06 1.04 14.30
C HIS A 1011 29.10 0.83 15.41
N ILE A 1012 30.23 1.57 15.44
CA ILE A 1012 31.32 1.43 16.46
C ILE A 1012 30.82 1.94 17.81
N ALA A 1013 30.16 3.08 17.84
CA ALA A 1013 29.53 3.68 19.02
C ALA A 1013 28.46 2.74 19.59
N ALA A 1014 27.61 2.14 18.75
CA ALA A 1014 26.63 1.14 19.16
C ALA A 1014 27.23 -0.15 19.75
N ALA A 1015 28.49 -0.49 19.40
CA ALA A 1015 29.19 -1.63 19.99
C ALA A 1015 30.04 -1.28 21.21
N THR A 1016 30.49 -0.03 21.35
CA THR A 1016 31.22 0.43 22.54
C THR A 1016 30.28 0.80 23.69
N THR A 1017 29.01 1.10 23.42
CA THR A 1017 27.98 1.30 24.47
C THR A 1017 27.47 0.01 25.11
N ASN A 1018 27.92 -1.17 24.68
CA ASN A 1018 27.60 -2.47 25.30
C ASN A 1018 28.73 -3.07 26.16
N ALA A 1019 29.84 -2.36 26.36
CA ALA A 1019 30.85 -2.72 27.36
C ALA A 1019 30.63 -1.85 28.61
N GLY A 1020 30.07 -2.44 29.68
CA GLY A 1020 29.95 -1.77 30.97
C GLY A 1020 31.32 -1.48 31.60
N PRO A 1021 31.43 -0.45 32.46
CA PRO A 1021 32.70 -0.04 33.06
C PRO A 1021 33.10 -1.03 34.15
N GLY A 1022 34.24 -1.70 33.97
CA GLY A 1022 34.85 -2.47 35.03
C GLY A 1022 35.72 -3.61 34.55
N THR A 1023 36.93 -3.30 34.07
CA THR A 1023 38.18 -3.98 34.45
C THR A 1023 39.34 -3.34 33.70
N GLN A 1024 40.27 -2.73 34.43
CA GLN A 1024 41.56 -2.31 33.89
C GLN A 1024 42.45 -3.54 33.62
N PRO A 1025 43.33 -3.48 32.62
CA PRO A 1025 44.20 -4.59 32.27
C PRO A 1025 45.43 -4.66 33.19
N VAL A 1026 45.79 -5.86 33.61
CA VAL A 1026 47.07 -6.15 34.27
C VAL A 1026 47.94 -6.92 33.27
N ALA A 1027 49.16 -6.45 33.07
CA ALA A 1027 50.15 -7.01 32.16
C ALA A 1027 51.04 -8.07 32.83
N SER A 1028 51.45 -9.08 32.03
CA SER A 1028 52.66 -9.93 32.08
C SER A 1028 52.25 -11.34 31.62
N SER A 1029 52.99 -12.16 30.85
CA SER A 1029 54.32 -12.12 30.24
C SER A 1029 54.43 -13.39 29.35
N SER A 1030 55.24 -13.33 28.29
CA SER A 1030 55.95 -14.41 27.55
C SER A 1030 55.88 -15.86 28.07
N GLY A 1031 55.84 -16.93 27.27
CA GLY A 1031 56.04 -17.10 25.83
C GLY A 1031 56.20 -18.59 25.45
N ILE A 1032 56.69 -18.83 24.22
CA ILE A 1032 57.21 -20.10 23.64
C ILE A 1032 56.12 -21.11 23.24
N GLY A 1033 56.02 -21.64 22.02
CA GLY A 1033 56.81 -21.50 20.79
C GLY A 1033 56.42 -22.61 19.81
N ALA A 1034 56.49 -22.29 18.51
CA ALA A 1034 56.75 -23.17 17.35
C ALA A 1034 55.81 -24.37 17.08
N ALA A 1035 55.58 -24.85 15.85
CA ALA A 1035 55.76 -24.41 14.48
C ALA A 1035 55.32 -25.63 13.63
N ARG A 1036 54.72 -25.36 12.45
CA ARG A 1036 54.61 -26.24 11.26
C ARG A 1036 53.65 -27.46 11.39
N GLY A 1037 52.71 -27.72 10.48
CA GLY A 1037 52.42 -27.16 9.16
C GLY A 1037 52.57 -28.20 8.05
N GLY A 1038 51.44 -28.61 7.47
CA GLY A 1038 51.30 -29.35 6.20
C GLY A 1038 50.71 -30.76 6.37
N ALA A 1039 49.81 -31.28 5.55
CA ALA A 1039 49.04 -30.80 4.40
C ALA A 1039 47.99 -31.88 4.03
N ARG A 1040 46.89 -31.46 3.40
CA ARG A 1040 46.04 -32.18 2.41
C ARG A 1040 45.17 -33.41 2.80
N ALA A 1041 43.90 -33.24 2.44
CA ALA A 1041 43.03 -34.11 1.63
C ALA A 1041 42.27 -35.31 2.26
N ALA A 1042 40.97 -35.30 1.92
CA ALA A 1042 40.10 -36.42 1.57
C ALA A 1042 39.57 -37.39 2.66
N ALA A 1043 38.23 -37.48 2.63
CA ALA A 1043 37.40 -38.69 2.68
C ALA A 1043 37.35 -39.58 3.94
N ALA A 1044 36.10 -39.75 4.38
CA ALA A 1044 35.46 -40.97 4.89
C ALA A 1044 35.98 -41.66 6.17
N GLY A 1045 35.04 -41.96 7.08
CA GLY A 1045 35.19 -43.08 8.03
C GLY A 1045 34.69 -42.80 9.44
N VAL A 1046 33.46 -43.24 9.73
CA VAL A 1046 32.92 -43.52 11.08
C VAL A 1046 33.42 -44.93 11.50
N PRO A 1047 33.77 -45.20 12.78
CA PRO A 1047 32.84 -45.76 13.81
C PRO A 1047 33.00 -45.12 15.22
N ALA A 1048 31.92 -44.85 15.96
CA ALA A 1048 31.30 -45.68 17.04
C ALA A 1048 32.32 -46.15 18.12
N ALA A 1049 32.14 -46.06 19.44
CA ALA A 1049 31.06 -45.83 20.41
C ALA A 1049 31.74 -45.36 21.74
N ALA A 1050 31.14 -44.99 22.88
CA ALA A 1050 29.84 -45.29 23.47
C ALA A 1050 29.55 -44.35 24.68
N ALA A 1051 28.25 -44.26 25.01
CA ALA A 1051 27.61 -44.10 26.34
C ALA A 1051 27.87 -42.82 27.18
N ARG A 1052 26.89 -42.21 27.85
CA ARG A 1052 25.44 -42.42 28.05
C ARG A 1052 24.89 -41.14 28.72
N GLY A 1053 23.64 -40.76 28.40
CA GLY A 1053 22.72 -40.16 29.39
C GLY A 1053 22.11 -38.79 29.06
N GLY A 1054 20.82 -38.80 28.70
CA GLY A 1054 19.85 -37.93 29.38
C GLY A 1054 19.27 -36.71 28.65
N ARG A 1055 18.21 -36.97 27.87
CA ARG A 1055 16.95 -36.21 27.73
C ARG A 1055 16.90 -34.82 27.05
N THR A 1056 15.80 -34.74 26.27
CA THR A 1056 14.90 -33.61 25.98
C THR A 1056 15.24 -32.65 24.84
N ILE A 1057 14.51 -32.86 23.75
CA ILE A 1057 14.27 -32.00 22.60
C ILE A 1057 13.15 -31.01 22.98
N VAL A 1058 13.38 -29.71 22.76
CA VAL A 1058 12.39 -28.77 22.21
C VAL A 1058 13.14 -27.85 21.23
N PRO A 1059 12.66 -27.69 19.98
CA PRO A 1059 13.33 -26.92 18.95
C PRO A 1059 13.00 -25.42 18.99
N ALA A 1060 13.85 -24.69 18.26
CA ALA A 1060 13.92 -23.25 18.08
C ALA A 1060 12.64 -22.60 17.51
N GLN A 1061 12.36 -21.38 17.98
CA GLN A 1061 12.27 -20.14 17.17
C GLN A 1061 11.64 -19.03 18.01
N GLN A 1062 12.43 -18.02 18.39
CA GLN A 1062 11.93 -16.66 18.57
C GLN A 1062 12.89 -15.72 17.85
N ALA A 1063 12.41 -15.29 16.67
CA ALA A 1063 13.00 -14.21 15.90
C ALA A 1063 12.92 -12.90 16.69
N ALA A 1064 13.99 -12.12 16.55
CA ALA A 1064 14.23 -10.86 17.22
C ALA A 1064 13.18 -9.80 16.86
N ALA A 1065 12.52 -9.26 17.88
CA ALA A 1065 11.90 -7.94 17.84
C ALA A 1065 12.97 -6.88 18.16
N ALA A 1066 13.05 -5.84 17.33
CA ALA A 1066 13.90 -4.68 17.56
C ALA A 1066 13.40 -3.89 18.78
N ALA A 1067 14.30 -3.63 19.73
CA ALA A 1067 14.04 -2.89 20.95
C ALA A 1067 14.38 -1.40 20.80
N ALA A 1068 13.51 -0.58 21.37
CA ALA A 1068 13.61 0.87 21.61
C ALA A 1068 14.82 1.27 22.50
N PRO A 1069 15.22 2.56 22.51
CA PRO A 1069 16.34 3.06 23.33
C PRO A 1069 16.07 2.90 24.84
N LYS A 1070 17.11 2.51 25.59
CA LYS A 1070 17.08 2.29 27.04
C LYS A 1070 17.03 3.60 27.83
N VAL A 1071 16.12 3.64 28.80
CA VAL A 1071 16.00 4.59 29.92
C VAL A 1071 17.16 4.40 30.90
N GLU A 1072 17.75 5.49 31.39
CA GLU A 1072 18.75 5.48 32.46
C GLU A 1072 18.13 5.02 33.80
N THR A 1073 18.75 4.04 34.44
CA THR A 1073 18.32 3.52 35.75
C THR A 1073 18.84 4.37 36.89
N VAL A 1074 17.94 4.84 37.76
CA VAL A 1074 18.25 5.42 39.08
C VAL A 1074 19.09 4.44 39.92
N ARG A 1075 20.29 4.85 40.35
CA ARG A 1075 21.09 4.13 41.36
C ARG A 1075 20.38 4.26 42.72
N ARG A 1076 20.10 3.12 43.36
CA ARG A 1076 19.59 3.07 44.74
C ARG A 1076 20.74 3.13 45.73
N ASP A 1077 20.64 3.99 46.75
CA ASP A 1077 21.64 4.11 47.82
C ASP A 1077 21.64 2.94 48.83
N LYS A 1078 20.79 1.92 48.64
CA LYS A 1078 20.69 0.75 49.55
C LYS A 1078 20.79 -0.57 48.79
N PRO A 1079 21.47 -1.58 49.34
CA PRO A 1079 21.62 -2.89 48.69
C PRO A 1079 20.25 -3.57 48.52
N LYS A 1080 20.11 -4.28 47.39
CA LYS A 1080 18.90 -5.00 47.02
C LYS A 1080 18.67 -6.15 48.01
N VAL A 1081 17.62 -6.04 48.83
CA VAL A 1081 17.19 -7.13 49.73
C VAL A 1081 16.77 -8.33 48.88
N GLY A 1082 17.47 -9.45 49.06
CA GLY A 1082 17.22 -10.70 48.36
C GLY A 1082 15.89 -11.31 48.77
N ARG A 1083 15.26 -12.05 47.85
CA ARG A 1083 13.95 -12.69 48.04
C ARG A 1083 13.88 -13.59 49.29
N ASN A 1084 15.02 -14.15 49.73
CA ASN A 1084 15.12 -14.99 50.93
C ASN A 1084 15.75 -14.29 52.15
N ASP A 1085 16.13 -13.02 52.04
CA ASP A 1085 16.74 -12.25 53.13
C ASP A 1085 15.69 -11.75 54.12
N PRO A 1086 16.07 -11.40 55.36
CA PRO A 1086 15.16 -10.76 56.30
C PRO A 1086 14.52 -9.51 55.69
N CYS A 1087 13.21 -9.39 55.83
CA CYS A 1087 12.47 -8.24 55.31
C CYS A 1087 12.84 -6.97 56.09
N TYR A 1088 13.05 -5.86 55.39
CA TYR A 1088 13.50 -4.60 55.99
C TYR A 1088 12.50 -3.94 56.95
N CYS A 1089 11.27 -4.46 57.05
CA CYS A 1089 10.22 -3.96 57.93
C CYS A 1089 10.36 -4.42 59.40
N GLY A 1090 11.40 -5.18 59.74
CA GLY A 1090 11.64 -5.66 61.11
C GLY A 1090 10.80 -6.87 61.54
N SER A 1091 10.02 -7.47 60.62
CA SER A 1091 9.09 -8.57 60.94
C SER A 1091 9.75 -9.93 61.22
N GLY A 1092 11.07 -10.05 61.07
CA GLY A 1092 11.81 -11.33 61.21
C GLY A 1092 11.55 -12.36 60.09
N LYS A 1093 10.65 -12.09 59.14
CA LYS A 1093 10.31 -12.99 58.02
C LYS A 1093 11.19 -12.75 56.79
N LYS A 1094 11.35 -13.77 55.94
CA LYS A 1094 12.00 -13.63 54.62
C LYS A 1094 11.19 -12.70 53.71
N TYR A 1095 11.85 -11.84 52.92
CA TYR A 1095 11.23 -10.81 52.07
C TYR A 1095 10.10 -11.36 51.20
N LYS A 1096 10.27 -12.56 50.61
CA LYS A 1096 9.25 -13.24 49.80
C LYS A 1096 7.95 -13.60 50.52
N ASN A 1097 8.04 -13.82 51.83
CA ASN A 1097 6.90 -14.24 52.65
C ASN A 1097 6.29 -13.05 53.40
N CYS A 1098 6.77 -11.83 53.13
CA CYS A 1098 6.28 -10.60 53.74
C CYS A 1098 5.87 -9.62 52.63
N HIS A 1099 6.78 -8.75 52.19
CA HIS A 1099 6.47 -7.67 51.24
C HIS A 1099 6.54 -8.09 49.76
N MET A 1100 6.70 -9.39 49.47
CA MET A 1100 6.75 -9.91 48.09
C MET A 1100 5.70 -11.00 47.81
N ARG A 1101 4.74 -11.21 48.72
CA ARG A 1101 3.69 -12.22 48.54
C ARG A 1101 2.49 -11.57 47.83
N THR A 1102 2.23 -12.02 46.61
CA THR A 1102 1.02 -11.74 45.83
C THR A 1102 0.17 -12.99 45.96
N ASP A 1103 -0.87 -12.95 46.80
CA ASP A 1103 -2.11 -13.74 46.70
C ASP A 1103 -3.01 -13.52 47.94
N GLN A 1104 -4.23 -13.07 47.66
CA GLN A 1104 -5.50 -13.10 48.40
C GLN A 1104 -5.75 -12.28 49.69
N GLN A 1105 -6.80 -11.46 49.57
CA GLN A 1105 -7.88 -11.14 50.53
C GLN A 1105 -7.56 -11.07 52.03
N SER A 1106 -7.83 -9.89 52.61
CA SER A 1106 -8.41 -9.79 53.94
C SER A 1106 -9.31 -8.56 54.00
N GLU A 1107 -10.62 -8.80 54.06
CA GLU A 1107 -11.65 -7.87 54.51
C GLU A 1107 -11.43 -7.43 55.99
N PRO A 1108 -12.17 -6.42 56.47
CA PRO A 1108 -11.72 -5.47 57.48
C PRO A 1108 -11.98 -5.92 58.92
N ALA A 1109 -11.27 -5.32 59.87
CA ALA A 1109 -11.61 -5.38 61.28
C ALA A 1109 -11.45 -4.00 61.91
N LEU A 1110 -12.55 -3.26 62.00
CA LEU A 1110 -12.76 -2.28 63.06
C LEU A 1110 -14.24 -2.35 63.45
N ASP A 1111 -14.50 -3.00 64.58
CA ASP A 1111 -15.70 -2.81 65.37
C ASP A 1111 -15.22 -2.50 66.79
N SER A 1112 -15.44 -1.26 67.24
CA SER A 1112 -15.69 -0.98 68.65
C SER A 1112 -16.41 0.36 68.82
N VAL A 1113 -17.65 0.24 69.30
CA VAL A 1113 -18.44 1.19 70.13
C VAL A 1113 -19.41 2.15 69.39
N ALA A 1114 -20.69 1.76 69.44
CA ALA A 1114 -21.92 2.56 69.26
C ALA A 1114 -22.17 3.51 70.47
N PRO A 1115 -23.31 4.23 70.63
CA PRO A 1115 -24.47 4.45 69.74
C PRO A 1115 -24.91 5.94 69.63
N GLU A 1116 -25.84 6.27 68.71
CA GLU A 1116 -27.09 7.00 69.02
C GLU A 1116 -27.96 7.33 67.79
N ALA A 1117 -29.21 6.87 67.86
CA ALA A 1117 -30.48 7.56 67.58
C ALA A 1117 -30.81 8.22 66.21
N LYS A 1118 -31.94 7.70 65.66
CA LYS A 1118 -33.14 8.41 65.14
C LYS A 1118 -33.25 8.82 63.65
N SER A 1119 -34.19 8.11 63.01
CA SER A 1119 -35.43 8.61 62.39
C SER A 1119 -35.42 9.26 60.98
N VAL A 1120 -36.23 8.62 60.11
CA VAL A 1120 -37.37 9.19 59.34
C VAL A 1120 -37.08 9.87 57.99
N ASP A 1121 -37.63 9.20 56.96
CA ASP A 1121 -38.42 9.66 55.79
C ASP A 1121 -38.00 10.86 54.89
N GLU A 1122 -38.51 10.69 53.66
CA GLU A 1122 -38.86 11.69 52.64
C GLU A 1122 -37.71 12.22 51.76
N ALA A 1123 -37.64 11.86 50.48
CA ALA A 1123 -38.52 12.23 49.35
C ALA A 1123 -38.18 13.59 48.73
N GLN A 1124 -38.10 13.56 47.39
CA GLN A 1124 -38.16 14.66 46.41
C GLN A 1124 -36.88 15.45 46.12
N GLY A 1125 -36.58 15.51 44.81
CA GLY A 1125 -35.51 16.27 44.17
C GLY A 1125 -35.14 15.65 42.85
#